data_AF-T1J547-F1
#
_entry.id   AF-T1J547-F1
#
_cell.length_a   1.000
_cell.length_b   1.000
_cell.length_c   1.000
_cell.angle_alpha   90.00
_cell.angle_beta   90.00
_cell.angle_gamma   90.00
#
_symmetry.space_group_name_H-M   'P 1'
#
loop_
_entity.id
_entity.type
_entity.pdbx_description
1 polymer ?
#
loop_
_entity_poly.entity_id
_entity_poly.type
_entity_poly.pdbx_seq_one_letter_code
_entity_poly.pdbx_strand_id
1 'polypeptide(L)'
;MASTAVQSQTIPQESSSSQWEETSPATTLESNDGSRDSSPAAATPTGDFASPQHPLSLDPAHELPQELINQGWKKFWSKRENRPYFWNKMTNESLWEMPRMANSSQYDPMTDPLGIQCSPMPSESPATPVIAAKRRASDTDGSSSPSAKRFVLGGPWDLEVQTIAVMWERTPSLLPPPHPQIELLRANYVGRLRQHYQEMCHSREGIDAPKESFNRWLLERKVADTGSDPVLPSACFREISMSMYREIMNDIPIKLVRPKYSGDARKQLSKYAEAAKKMIESRNVSPRSRKIVKWNVEDAFQWLRKTQNATYDDYLERLAHLKHQCQPHLTEAAKSSVEGICLKIYHLSIDYAKKIHDKHWALLNEHGIAEIRSSLQVTNPKKVLCYPVQLALSSPRLPTVEFVQDKDMTILTFNGDSVRINSLYFQKLEQLYRWNCSDDRKFENFLSRVWCLLKRYQTYFGVSNNEGHCTQGALPVSVFQALQRNFDVSFECFASPLNCYFRQFCSAFPDTDGFFGSRGPILDFRPVSGSFEANPPFCEELMETVVEHFEKLLSHSNEPLSFIVFMAEWRDPTPVALAKLEASSFRRHHVVVSAMEHEYRHGFQHVCNRTEVNIKSAHGTVAVWLQNEAGYSRWGPTKERIEAFLDSYKLNRDREHQEIIAEVPVTDIAITTATAAITTTATVAITTTTTTTTATLAANVITTATTPCKSVTK
;
A
#
# COMPACT_ATOMS: atom_id res chain seq x y z
N MET A 1 22.93 -37.95 33.37
CA MET A 1 22.38 -39.17 34.01
C MET A 1 20.97 -38.86 34.50
N ALA A 2 20.17 -39.90 34.74
CA ALA A 2 18.71 -39.87 34.95
C ALA A 2 17.90 -39.53 33.68
N SER A 3 16.85 -40.33 33.45
CA SER A 3 16.04 -40.36 32.22
C SER A 3 14.67 -40.94 32.54
N THR A 4 13.61 -40.30 32.03
CA THR A 4 12.23 -40.82 31.95
C THR A 4 11.50 -39.94 30.93
N ALA A 5 11.31 -40.35 29.66
CA ALA A 5 10.39 -41.36 29.16
C ALA A 5 8.91 -40.99 29.39
N VAL A 6 8.26 -40.51 28.31
CA VAL A 6 6.79 -40.44 28.17
C VAL A 6 6.43 -41.25 26.93
N GLN A 7 5.42 -42.11 27.06
CA GLN A 7 5.08 -43.14 26.07
C GLN A 7 4.23 -42.57 24.92
N SER A 8 4.52 -43.02 23.70
CA SER A 8 3.61 -42.95 22.56
C SER A 8 2.61 -44.11 22.63
N GLN A 9 1.32 -43.81 22.42
CA GLN A 9 0.30 -44.84 22.17
C GLN A 9 -0.11 -44.82 20.69
N THR A 10 -0.13 -46.01 20.09
CA THR A 10 -0.56 -46.30 18.72
C THR A 10 -1.80 -47.17 18.77
N ILE A 11 -2.87 -46.76 18.07
CA ILE A 11 -4.10 -47.53 17.86
C ILE A 11 -4.48 -47.39 16.36
N PRO A 12 -5.01 -48.43 15.70
CA PRO A 12 -4.59 -48.75 14.33
C PRO A 12 -5.49 -48.23 13.21
N GLN A 13 -5.00 -48.36 11.97
CA GLN A 13 -5.78 -48.19 10.75
C GLN A 13 -6.77 -49.36 10.57
N GLU A 14 -8.03 -49.06 10.29
CA GLU A 14 -8.94 -50.00 9.62
C GLU A 14 -9.13 -49.58 8.16
N SER A 15 -8.93 -50.56 7.27
CA SER A 15 -9.20 -50.45 5.84
C SER A 15 -10.64 -50.88 5.54
N SER A 16 -11.44 -50.01 4.91
CA SER A 16 -12.64 -50.45 4.20
C SER A 16 -12.63 -49.91 2.77
N SER A 17 -12.53 -50.83 1.82
CA SER A 17 -12.75 -50.60 0.40
C SER A 17 -14.26 -50.62 0.10
N SER A 18 -14.75 -49.71 -0.73
CA SER A 18 -16.07 -49.83 -1.34
C SER A 18 -16.05 -49.30 -2.77
N GLN A 19 -16.18 -50.21 -3.72
CA GLN A 19 -16.44 -49.93 -5.13
C GLN A 19 -17.94 -49.76 -5.34
N TRP A 20 -18.36 -48.69 -6.02
CA TRP A 20 -19.63 -48.58 -6.76
C TRP A 20 -19.37 -47.53 -7.86
N GLU A 21 -19.01 -47.95 -9.07
CA GLU A 21 -19.89 -48.25 -10.22
C GLU A 21 -20.56 -47.00 -10.83
N GLU A 22 -20.06 -46.62 -12.01
CA GLU A 22 -20.69 -45.64 -12.90
C GLU A 22 -21.95 -46.22 -13.53
N THR A 23 -23.05 -45.46 -13.52
CA THR A 23 -24.17 -45.68 -14.45
C THR A 23 -24.65 -44.35 -15.04
N SER A 24 -24.46 -44.18 -16.35
CA SER A 24 -25.25 -43.25 -17.15
C SER A 24 -26.65 -43.84 -17.38
N PRO A 25 -27.64 -43.00 -17.72
CA PRO A 25 -28.16 -43.15 -19.08
C PRO A 25 -28.46 -41.81 -19.78
N ALA A 26 -28.35 -41.83 -21.10
CA ALA A 26 -28.96 -40.85 -21.98
C ALA A 26 -30.02 -41.54 -22.83
N THR A 27 -31.22 -40.94 -22.95
CA THR A 27 -32.20 -41.29 -23.99
C THR A 27 -32.98 -40.04 -24.39
N THR A 28 -33.42 -39.99 -25.64
CA THR A 28 -33.94 -38.82 -26.38
C THR A 28 -35.41 -38.98 -26.79
N LEU A 29 -36.00 -37.89 -27.33
CA LEU A 29 -37.34 -37.78 -27.98
C LEU A 29 -38.51 -37.69 -26.97
N GLU A 30 -39.63 -36.97 -27.20
CA GLU A 30 -40.28 -36.45 -28.43
C GLU A 30 -40.79 -34.99 -28.33
N SER A 31 -41.46 -34.52 -29.39
CA SER A 31 -41.85 -33.14 -29.72
C SER A 31 -43.36 -32.85 -29.76
N ASN A 32 -43.77 -31.62 -29.47
CA ASN A 32 -44.90 -30.88 -30.12
C ASN A 32 -44.81 -29.39 -29.69
N ASP A 33 -44.52 -28.43 -30.57
CA ASP A 33 -45.37 -27.77 -31.59
C ASP A 33 -46.35 -26.72 -31.00
N GLY A 34 -46.47 -25.55 -31.65
CA GLY A 34 -47.19 -24.41 -31.03
C GLY A 34 -47.25 -23.02 -31.68
N SER A 35 -46.78 -22.77 -32.92
CA SER A 35 -47.02 -21.53 -33.75
C SER A 35 -46.46 -20.17 -33.22
N ARG A 36 -45.97 -19.21 -34.02
CA ARG A 36 -46.56 -18.58 -35.24
C ARG A 36 -45.50 -17.88 -36.13
N ASP A 37 -45.78 -17.83 -37.43
CA ASP A 37 -45.02 -17.11 -38.47
C ASP A 37 -45.14 -15.57 -38.41
N SER A 38 -44.11 -14.84 -38.89
CA SER A 38 -44.10 -14.25 -40.26
C SER A 38 -43.10 -13.08 -40.43
N SER A 39 -42.34 -13.15 -41.54
CA SER A 39 -41.51 -12.06 -42.12
C SER A 39 -42.36 -11.23 -43.13
N PRO A 40 -41.89 -10.21 -43.91
CA PRO A 40 -40.49 -9.82 -44.18
C PRO A 40 -40.19 -8.29 -44.36
N ALA A 41 -38.99 -8.06 -44.89
CA ALA A 41 -38.20 -6.84 -45.12
C ALA A 41 -38.78 -5.61 -45.87
N ALA A 42 -38.09 -4.48 -45.59
CA ALA A 42 -37.63 -3.40 -46.50
C ALA A 42 -38.61 -2.38 -47.13
N ALA A 43 -38.33 -1.08 -46.89
CA ALA A 43 -38.28 -0.02 -47.91
C ALA A 43 -37.65 1.30 -47.37
N THR A 44 -36.82 1.95 -48.18
CA THR A 44 -36.49 3.39 -48.05
C THR A 44 -37.27 4.15 -49.13
N PRO A 45 -37.70 5.41 -48.87
CA PRO A 45 -37.54 6.41 -49.93
C PRO A 45 -37.15 7.81 -49.43
N THR A 46 -36.66 8.60 -50.39
CA THR A 46 -36.28 10.03 -50.34
C THR A 46 -37.40 10.94 -50.86
N GLY A 47 -37.48 12.22 -50.43
CA GLY A 47 -38.12 13.28 -51.24
C GLY A 47 -38.82 14.46 -50.52
N ASP A 48 -38.11 15.58 -50.43
CA ASP A 48 -38.50 16.94 -50.88
C ASP A 48 -39.64 17.82 -50.27
N PHE A 49 -39.19 18.99 -49.78
CA PHE A 49 -39.73 20.38 -49.85
C PHE A 49 -41.23 20.73 -49.61
N ALA A 50 -41.50 21.55 -48.58
CA ALA A 50 -41.74 23.01 -48.71
C ALA A 50 -42.18 23.69 -47.38
N SER A 51 -41.71 24.93 -47.13
CA SER A 51 -42.07 25.78 -45.97
C SER A 51 -43.39 26.55 -46.19
N PRO A 52 -44.01 27.13 -45.15
CA PRO A 52 -43.60 28.47 -44.65
C PRO A 52 -43.74 28.60 -43.10
N GLN A 53 -43.49 29.72 -42.39
CA GLN A 53 -43.13 31.12 -42.69
C GLN A 53 -41.90 31.56 -41.83
N HIS A 54 -41.46 32.82 -41.97
CA HIS A 54 -40.57 33.53 -41.03
C HIS A 54 -41.21 34.85 -40.57
N PRO A 55 -40.84 35.33 -39.38
CA PRO A 55 -40.34 36.70 -39.27
C PRO A 55 -38.87 36.76 -38.80
N LEU A 56 -38.07 37.54 -39.52
CA LEU A 56 -36.92 38.36 -39.10
C LEU A 56 -36.27 37.99 -37.73
N SER A 57 -35.11 37.32 -37.68
CA SER A 57 -33.76 37.86 -37.95
C SER A 57 -32.97 38.18 -36.66
N LEU A 58 -31.96 37.37 -36.34
CA LEU A 58 -30.65 37.82 -35.81
C LEU A 58 -29.60 36.69 -35.94
N ASP A 59 -28.37 37.11 -36.24
CA ASP A 59 -27.21 36.31 -36.66
C ASP A 59 -26.56 35.52 -35.48
N PRO A 60 -26.01 34.28 -35.64
CA PRO A 60 -25.40 33.50 -34.54
C PRO A 60 -24.07 34.05 -33.97
N ALA A 61 -23.78 35.34 -34.18
CA ALA A 61 -22.53 36.00 -33.83
C ALA A 61 -22.69 36.93 -32.61
N HIS A 62 -23.07 36.38 -31.45
CA HIS A 62 -23.05 37.07 -30.15
C HIS A 62 -22.31 36.22 -29.09
N GLU A 63 -21.00 36.03 -29.30
CA GLU A 63 -20.13 35.30 -28.36
C GLU A 63 -18.78 36.03 -28.12
N LEU A 64 -18.83 37.26 -27.59
CA LEU A 64 -17.76 37.97 -26.84
C LEU A 64 -18.27 39.40 -26.49
N PRO A 65 -17.90 39.98 -25.33
CA PRO A 65 -18.11 41.41 -25.06
C PRO A 65 -17.48 42.31 -26.13
N GLN A 66 -18.14 43.42 -26.45
CA GLN A 66 -17.76 44.30 -27.57
C GLN A 66 -16.35 44.88 -27.40
N GLU A 67 -15.94 45.19 -26.16
CA GLU A 67 -14.61 45.64 -25.78
C GLU A 67 -13.52 44.62 -26.16
N LEU A 68 -13.77 43.33 -25.96
CA LEU A 68 -12.81 42.28 -26.32
C LEU A 68 -12.72 42.09 -27.84
N ILE A 69 -13.83 42.24 -28.56
CA ILE A 69 -13.85 42.26 -30.04
C ILE A 69 -13.03 43.45 -30.56
N ASN A 70 -13.19 44.62 -29.96
CA ASN A 70 -12.41 45.82 -30.29
C ASN A 70 -10.91 45.66 -29.97
N GLN A 71 -10.56 44.89 -28.93
CA GLN A 71 -9.19 44.49 -28.61
C GLN A 71 -8.64 43.35 -29.51
N GLY A 72 -9.41 42.88 -30.49
CA GLY A 72 -8.98 41.90 -31.49
C GLY A 72 -9.25 40.44 -31.14
N TRP A 73 -9.94 40.14 -30.02
CA TRP A 73 -10.30 38.78 -29.64
C TRP A 73 -11.47 38.22 -30.45
N LYS A 74 -11.38 36.93 -30.81
CA LYS A 74 -12.44 36.15 -31.46
C LYS A 74 -12.51 34.75 -30.88
N LYS A 75 -13.73 34.20 -30.76
CA LYS A 75 -13.97 32.83 -30.31
C LYS A 75 -13.98 31.86 -31.49
N PHE A 76 -13.42 30.66 -31.29
CA PHE A 76 -13.33 29.56 -32.25
C PHE A 76 -13.65 28.23 -31.56
N TRP A 77 -13.97 27.19 -32.33
CA TRP A 77 -14.17 25.83 -31.82
C TRP A 77 -13.00 24.91 -32.18
N SER A 78 -12.38 24.26 -31.20
CA SER A 78 -11.35 23.25 -31.45
C SER A 78 -12.00 21.89 -31.71
N LYS A 79 -11.91 21.40 -32.96
CA LYS A 79 -12.32 20.03 -33.30
C LYS A 79 -11.46 18.93 -32.65
N ARG A 80 -10.24 19.26 -32.21
CA ARG A 80 -9.32 18.31 -31.55
C ARG A 80 -9.65 18.15 -30.06
N GLU A 81 -9.86 19.26 -29.37
CA GLU A 81 -10.10 19.30 -27.91
C GLU A 81 -11.59 19.33 -27.55
N ASN A 82 -12.47 19.31 -28.56
CA ASN A 82 -13.94 19.38 -28.49
C ASN A 82 -14.48 20.47 -27.54
N ARG A 83 -13.83 21.65 -27.53
CA ARG A 83 -14.18 22.80 -26.70
C ARG A 83 -13.85 24.13 -27.41
N PRO A 84 -14.45 25.26 -27.00
CA PRO A 84 -14.12 26.55 -27.58
C PRO A 84 -12.77 27.09 -27.07
N TYR A 85 -12.20 28.01 -27.82
CA TYR A 85 -11.03 28.80 -27.44
C TYR A 85 -11.13 30.23 -28.00
N PHE A 86 -10.38 31.15 -27.43
CA PHE A 86 -10.32 32.56 -27.79
C PHE A 86 -8.97 32.86 -28.41
N TRP A 87 -8.93 33.60 -29.51
CA TRP A 87 -7.69 33.99 -30.20
C TRP A 87 -7.69 35.48 -30.50
N ASN A 88 -6.58 36.15 -30.19
CA ASN A 88 -6.40 37.56 -30.46
C ASN A 88 -5.66 37.76 -31.79
N LYS A 89 -6.29 38.43 -32.76
CA LYS A 89 -5.68 38.69 -34.08
C LYS A 89 -4.52 39.71 -34.01
N MET A 90 -4.50 40.57 -32.99
CA MET A 90 -3.51 41.63 -32.81
C MET A 90 -2.24 41.13 -32.09
N THR A 91 -2.38 40.24 -31.10
CA THR A 91 -1.24 39.66 -30.33
C THR A 91 -0.82 38.25 -30.80
N ASN A 92 -1.62 37.60 -31.65
CA ASN A 92 -1.51 36.19 -32.07
C ASN A 92 -1.67 35.14 -30.95
N GLU A 93 -2.06 35.54 -29.74
CA GLU A 93 -2.23 34.64 -28.59
C GLU A 93 -3.55 33.85 -28.64
N SER A 94 -3.55 32.62 -28.10
CA SER A 94 -4.74 31.80 -27.90
C SER A 94 -4.91 31.36 -26.45
N LEU A 95 -6.13 31.50 -25.93
CA LEU A 95 -6.53 31.13 -24.57
C LEU A 95 -7.72 30.17 -24.61
N TRP A 96 -7.75 29.20 -23.70
CA TRP A 96 -8.89 28.27 -23.56
C TRP A 96 -10.01 28.83 -22.68
N GLU A 97 -9.75 29.92 -21.96
CA GLU A 97 -10.66 30.62 -21.06
C GLU A 97 -10.88 32.06 -21.55
N MET A 98 -11.98 32.69 -21.12
CA MET A 98 -12.32 34.04 -21.57
C MET A 98 -11.32 35.07 -21.01
N PRO A 99 -10.74 35.96 -21.85
CA PRO A 99 -9.82 37.00 -21.38
C PRO A 99 -10.47 37.89 -20.33
N ARG A 100 -9.80 38.12 -19.19
CA ARG A 100 -10.31 38.96 -18.11
C ARG A 100 -10.19 40.44 -18.50
N MET A 101 -11.27 41.20 -18.31
CA MET A 101 -11.29 42.64 -18.61
C MET A 101 -10.52 43.43 -17.55
N ALA A 102 -9.46 44.12 -17.96
CA ALA A 102 -8.77 45.09 -17.12
C ALA A 102 -9.57 46.40 -17.05
N ASN A 103 -10.64 46.44 -16.22
CA ASN A 103 -11.25 47.65 -15.63
C ASN A 103 -12.48 47.32 -14.74
N SER A 104 -12.29 46.49 -13.71
CA SER A 104 -13.28 46.33 -12.62
C SER A 104 -12.68 46.77 -11.28
N SER A 105 -12.22 48.02 -11.23
CA SER A 105 -11.69 48.68 -10.04
C SER A 105 -12.58 49.87 -9.69
N GLN A 106 -13.62 49.65 -8.88
CA GLN A 106 -14.35 50.77 -8.27
C GLN A 106 -13.66 51.18 -6.97
N TYR A 107 -13.30 52.47 -6.93
CA TYR A 107 -12.68 53.16 -5.81
C TYR A 107 -13.61 53.25 -4.59
N ASP A 108 -13.04 53.15 -3.38
CA ASP A 108 -13.57 53.80 -2.17
C ASP A 108 -12.48 54.76 -1.64
N PRO A 109 -12.71 56.10 -1.59
CA PRO A 109 -11.65 57.07 -1.43
C PRO A 109 -11.38 57.47 0.03
N MET A 110 -10.40 56.84 0.67
CA MET A 110 -9.62 57.50 1.73
C MET A 110 -8.14 57.08 1.70
N THR A 111 -7.37 57.80 0.88
CA THR A 111 -5.89 57.88 0.85
C THR A 111 -5.32 58.26 2.23
N ASP A 112 -4.06 58.03 2.61
CA ASP A 112 -2.81 57.88 1.84
C ASP A 112 -1.73 57.16 2.71
N PRO A 113 -0.67 56.52 2.16
CA PRO A 113 0.42 55.95 2.96
C PRO A 113 1.58 56.94 3.18
N LEU A 114 2.18 56.88 4.38
CA LEU A 114 3.36 57.65 4.85
C LEU A 114 3.10 59.10 5.34
N GLY A 115 2.57 59.23 6.56
CA GLY A 115 2.52 60.50 7.31
C GLY A 115 3.16 60.36 8.70
N ILE A 116 4.18 61.19 9.00
CA ILE A 116 4.92 61.20 10.27
C ILE A 116 4.18 62.06 11.31
N GLN A 117 3.91 61.55 12.52
CA GLN A 117 3.79 62.39 13.73
C GLN A 117 3.96 61.61 15.06
N CYS A 118 4.32 62.35 16.11
CA CYS A 118 4.89 61.83 17.35
C CYS A 118 3.87 61.42 18.44
N SER A 119 4.31 60.52 19.34
CA SER A 119 4.25 60.56 20.83
C SER A 119 3.21 61.45 21.55
N PRO A 120 2.63 61.00 22.70
CA PRO A 120 3.42 60.53 23.85
C PRO A 120 2.85 59.40 24.75
N MET A 121 3.73 58.85 25.61
CA MET A 121 3.38 58.06 26.79
C MET A 121 2.77 58.91 27.92
N PRO A 122 2.12 58.25 28.90
CA PRO A 122 2.68 58.13 30.26
C PRO A 122 2.61 56.67 30.77
N SER A 123 3.28 56.18 31.82
CA SER A 123 4.45 56.56 32.64
C SER A 123 4.48 55.59 33.85
N GLU A 124 5.51 54.74 33.94
CA GLU A 124 6.20 54.26 35.16
C GLU A 124 5.46 53.70 36.43
N SER A 125 5.80 52.43 36.74
CA SER A 125 6.32 51.95 38.05
C SER A 125 5.36 51.72 39.25
N PRO A 126 5.75 50.95 40.31
CA PRO A 126 6.99 50.18 40.54
C PRO A 126 6.79 48.67 40.89
N ALA A 127 7.91 47.94 41.09
CA ALA A 127 7.95 46.52 41.43
C ALA A 127 7.99 46.22 42.96
N THR A 128 7.71 44.97 43.36
CA THR A 128 8.38 44.26 44.49
C THR A 128 8.12 42.73 44.45
N PRO A 129 8.96 41.86 45.06
CA PRO A 129 9.02 40.44 44.73
C PRO A 129 8.58 39.47 45.86
N VAL A 130 7.98 38.30 45.52
CA VAL A 130 7.85 37.15 46.45
C VAL A 130 8.00 35.79 45.76
N ILE A 131 9.14 35.14 46.03
CA ILE A 131 9.39 33.72 46.36
C ILE A 131 8.51 32.61 45.74
N ALA A 132 9.18 31.60 45.17
CA ALA A 132 8.60 30.39 44.61
C ALA A 132 8.06 29.37 45.64
N ALA A 133 6.97 28.66 45.29
CA ALA A 133 6.58 27.41 45.93
C ALA A 133 6.03 26.38 44.93
N LYS A 134 6.71 25.24 44.84
CA LYS A 134 6.40 24.09 43.97
C LYS A 134 5.33 23.22 44.63
N ARG A 135 4.16 22.99 44.01
CA ARG A 135 3.17 21.96 44.45
C ARG A 135 2.37 21.38 43.26
N ARG A 136 1.95 20.12 43.43
CA ARG A 136 1.20 19.31 42.45
C ARG A 136 -0.20 19.89 42.18
N ALA A 137 -0.73 19.63 40.99
CA ALA A 137 -2.15 19.79 40.68
C ALA A 137 -2.77 18.42 40.36
N SER A 138 -3.94 18.17 40.96
CA SER A 138 -4.92 17.18 40.53
C SER A 138 -6.29 17.85 40.58
N ASP A 139 -7.11 17.50 39.59
CA ASP A 139 -8.57 17.70 39.48
C ASP A 139 -9.16 19.09 39.17
N THR A 140 -9.87 19.08 38.03
CA THR A 140 -11.17 19.71 37.70
C THR A 140 -11.39 21.23 37.71
N ASP A 141 -11.81 21.68 36.52
CA ASP A 141 -12.69 22.80 36.16
C ASP A 141 -12.37 24.26 36.52
N GLY A 142 -12.56 25.13 35.52
CA GLY A 142 -13.14 26.45 35.75
C GLY A 142 -12.20 27.65 35.86
N SER A 143 -11.22 27.82 34.96
CA SER A 143 -10.70 29.18 34.69
C SER A 143 -10.33 29.39 33.22
N SER A 144 -10.78 30.53 32.69
CA SER A 144 -10.59 30.95 31.31
C SER A 144 -9.17 31.46 31.07
N SER A 145 -8.27 30.56 30.69
CA SER A 145 -7.12 30.94 29.88
C SER A 145 -7.58 31.29 28.46
N PRO A 146 -6.92 32.22 27.73
CA PRO A 146 -7.24 32.46 26.33
C PRO A 146 -7.02 31.15 25.58
N SER A 147 -8.07 30.59 25.00
CA SER A 147 -8.04 29.26 24.39
C SER A 147 -6.96 29.23 23.31
N ALA A 148 -5.83 28.56 23.59
CA ALA A 148 -4.84 28.25 22.58
C ALA A 148 -5.56 27.49 21.48
N LYS A 149 -5.72 28.13 20.31
CA LYS A 149 -6.45 27.55 19.18
C LYS A 149 -5.82 26.19 18.88
N ARG A 150 -6.57 25.11 19.12
CA ARG A 150 -6.09 23.73 18.94
C ARG A 150 -5.67 23.59 17.48
N PHE A 151 -4.37 23.46 17.26
CA PHE A 151 -3.83 23.28 15.92
C PHE A 151 -4.28 21.92 15.40
N VAL A 152 -5.04 21.93 14.31
CA VAL A 152 -5.51 20.73 13.60
C VAL A 152 -4.79 20.69 12.25
N LEU A 153 -4.01 19.64 12.03
CA LEU A 153 -3.29 19.44 10.77
C LEU A 153 -4.26 18.95 9.68
N GLY A 154 -4.63 19.84 8.77
CA GLY A 154 -5.42 19.48 7.59
C GLY A 154 -4.69 18.50 6.67
N GLY A 155 -5.45 17.62 6.02
CA GLY A 155 -4.92 16.63 5.08
C GLY A 155 -5.92 15.52 4.77
N PRO A 156 -5.53 14.48 4.03
CA PRO A 156 -6.37 13.33 3.71
C PRO A 156 -6.49 12.33 4.89
N TRP A 157 -6.75 12.84 6.09
CA TRP A 157 -6.84 12.10 7.36
C TRP A 157 -7.70 12.87 8.36
N ASP A 158 -8.19 12.20 9.39
CA ASP A 158 -8.74 12.83 10.60
C ASP A 158 -8.07 12.21 11.83
N LEU A 159 -7.08 12.94 12.37
CA LEU A 159 -6.32 12.53 13.55
C LEU A 159 -6.97 12.99 14.86
N GLU A 160 -8.10 13.70 14.80
CA GLU A 160 -8.83 14.21 15.96
C GLU A 160 -9.92 13.22 16.43
N VAL A 161 -10.42 12.36 15.53
CA VAL A 161 -11.28 11.22 15.87
C VAL A 161 -10.61 10.32 16.91
N GLN A 162 -11.27 10.21 18.06
CA GLN A 162 -10.80 9.36 19.16
C GLN A 162 -11.19 7.89 18.94
N THR A 163 -10.36 6.99 19.44
CA THR A 163 -10.67 5.55 19.37
C THR A 163 -11.85 5.20 20.27
N ILE A 164 -12.80 4.43 19.73
CA ILE A 164 -13.80 3.69 20.53
C ILE A 164 -13.40 2.22 20.71
N ALA A 165 -12.25 1.80 20.18
CA ALA A 165 -11.78 0.43 20.28
C ALA A 165 -11.30 0.13 21.72
N VAL A 166 -11.97 -0.81 22.38
CA VAL A 166 -11.60 -1.33 23.70
C VAL A 166 -10.87 -2.65 23.52
N MET A 167 -9.78 -2.85 24.26
CA MET A 167 -9.01 -4.09 24.29
C MET A 167 -8.70 -4.51 25.73
N TRP A 168 -8.24 -5.73 25.93
CA TRP A 168 -7.55 -6.09 27.17
C TRP A 168 -6.16 -5.47 27.19
N GLU A 169 -5.74 -4.96 28.35
CA GLU A 169 -4.38 -4.51 28.61
C GLU A 169 -3.38 -5.61 28.28
N ARG A 170 -2.34 -5.27 27.51
CA ARG A 170 -1.37 -6.21 26.97
C ARG A 170 0.05 -5.93 27.45
N THR A 171 0.81 -7.01 27.54
CA THR A 171 2.26 -6.99 27.72
C THR A 171 2.95 -6.20 26.60
N PRO A 172 3.92 -5.30 26.92
CA PRO A 172 4.75 -4.62 25.93
C PRO A 172 5.54 -5.62 25.05
N SER A 173 5.79 -5.24 23.80
CA SER A 173 6.53 -6.07 22.85
C SER A 173 8.00 -6.21 23.25
N LEU A 174 8.55 -7.41 23.09
CA LEU A 174 9.97 -7.72 23.26
C LEU A 174 10.81 -7.41 22.01
N LEU A 175 10.20 -6.86 20.94
CA LEU A 175 10.95 -6.41 19.77
C LEU A 175 11.91 -5.28 20.15
N PRO A 176 13.17 -5.32 19.65
CA PRO A 176 14.15 -4.30 19.96
C PRO A 176 13.81 -2.96 19.27
N PRO A 177 13.99 -1.80 19.93
CA PRO A 177 13.68 -0.50 19.35
C PRO A 177 14.48 -0.22 18.07
N PRO A 178 13.89 0.47 17.08
CA PRO A 178 14.50 0.63 15.77
C PRO A 178 15.70 1.57 15.82
N HIS A 179 16.76 1.20 15.09
CA HIS A 179 18.01 1.96 15.03
C HIS A 179 18.49 2.09 13.58
N PRO A 180 18.88 3.28 13.07
CA PRO A 180 19.19 3.50 11.66
C PRO A 180 20.25 2.55 11.07
N GLN A 181 21.30 2.21 11.84
CA GLN A 181 22.31 1.24 11.40
C GLN A 181 21.73 -0.18 11.20
N ILE A 182 20.74 -0.57 11.98
CA ILE A 182 20.10 -1.89 11.90
C ILE A 182 19.09 -1.92 10.75
N GLU A 183 18.34 -0.84 10.52
CA GLU A 183 17.50 -0.73 9.32
C GLU A 183 18.32 -0.73 8.04
N LEU A 184 19.48 -0.07 8.00
CA LEU A 184 20.39 -0.14 6.85
C LEU A 184 20.93 -1.57 6.64
N LEU A 185 21.27 -2.29 7.71
CA LEU A 185 21.69 -3.68 7.64
C LEU A 185 20.55 -4.59 7.11
N ARG A 186 19.33 -4.39 7.60
CA ARG A 186 18.14 -5.12 7.14
C ARG A 186 17.83 -4.83 5.67
N ALA A 187 17.88 -3.56 5.24
CA ALA A 187 17.71 -3.17 3.85
C ALA A 187 18.69 -3.90 2.92
N ASN A 188 19.97 -3.96 3.31
CA ASN A 188 21.00 -4.69 2.57
C ASN A 188 20.71 -6.20 2.46
N TYR A 189 20.27 -6.85 3.55
CA TYR A 189 19.94 -8.28 3.52
C TYR A 189 18.66 -8.60 2.74
N VAL A 190 17.61 -7.80 2.87
CA VAL A 190 16.37 -7.95 2.09
C VAL A 190 16.66 -7.73 0.60
N GLY A 191 17.47 -6.72 0.25
CA GLY A 191 17.90 -6.48 -1.13
C GLY A 191 18.67 -7.67 -1.73
N ARG A 192 19.62 -8.24 -0.97
CA ARG A 192 20.34 -9.48 -1.37
C ARG A 192 19.40 -10.68 -1.51
N LEU A 193 18.39 -10.79 -0.63
CA LEU A 193 17.43 -11.89 -0.68
C LEU A 193 16.52 -11.81 -1.93
N ARG A 194 16.07 -10.59 -2.31
CA ARG A 194 15.38 -10.33 -3.59
C ARG A 194 16.26 -10.67 -4.78
N GLN A 195 17.53 -10.27 -4.76
CA GLN A 195 18.49 -10.59 -5.81
C GLN A 195 18.66 -12.11 -5.98
N HIS A 196 18.92 -12.85 -4.91
CA HIS A 196 19.04 -14.30 -4.95
C HIS A 196 17.75 -15.01 -5.42
N TYR A 197 16.58 -14.44 -5.13
CA TYR A 197 15.31 -14.96 -5.62
C TYR A 197 15.18 -14.84 -7.14
N GLN A 198 15.47 -13.65 -7.69
CA GLN A 198 15.54 -13.41 -9.14
C GLN A 198 16.58 -14.31 -9.82
N GLU A 199 17.80 -14.40 -9.26
CA GLU A 199 18.88 -15.25 -9.78
C GLU A 199 18.50 -16.73 -9.82
N MET A 200 17.82 -17.24 -8.78
CA MET A 200 17.40 -18.64 -8.73
C MET A 200 16.22 -18.97 -9.67
N CYS A 201 15.24 -18.07 -9.81
CA CYS A 201 14.18 -18.23 -10.81
C CYS A 201 14.78 -18.31 -12.22
N HIS A 202 15.71 -17.40 -12.53
CA HIS A 202 16.34 -17.32 -13.84
C HIS A 202 17.25 -18.52 -14.12
N SER A 203 18.12 -18.89 -13.17
CA SER A 203 19.12 -19.95 -13.38
C SER A 203 18.55 -21.37 -13.34
N ARG A 204 17.46 -21.63 -12.61
CA ARG A 204 16.87 -22.97 -12.49
C ARG A 204 15.68 -23.20 -13.41
N GLU A 205 14.79 -22.22 -13.54
CA GLU A 205 13.55 -22.34 -14.30
C GLU A 205 13.54 -21.53 -15.61
N GLY A 206 14.52 -20.64 -15.82
CA GLY A 206 14.61 -19.83 -17.06
C GLY A 206 13.59 -18.69 -17.13
N ILE A 207 13.04 -18.28 -15.99
CA ILE A 207 12.03 -17.22 -15.87
C ILE A 207 12.49 -16.12 -14.91
N ASP A 208 11.97 -14.90 -15.08
CA ASP A 208 12.10 -13.87 -14.06
C ASP A 208 11.25 -14.23 -12.81
N ALA A 209 11.62 -13.69 -11.66
CA ALA A 209 10.78 -13.78 -10.46
C ALA A 209 9.39 -13.20 -10.76
N PRO A 210 8.28 -13.91 -10.46
CA PRO A 210 6.94 -13.38 -10.68
C PRO A 210 6.72 -12.06 -9.93
N LYS A 211 6.10 -11.08 -10.59
CA LYS A 211 5.95 -9.71 -10.07
C LYS A 211 5.16 -9.71 -8.76
N GLU A 212 5.66 -9.00 -7.75
CA GLU A 212 5.14 -8.96 -6.36
C GLU A 212 5.22 -10.27 -5.56
N SER A 213 5.65 -11.40 -6.13
CA SER A 213 5.65 -12.70 -5.41
C SER A 213 6.53 -12.69 -4.17
N PHE A 214 7.62 -11.93 -4.15
CA PHE A 214 8.46 -11.74 -2.97
C PHE A 214 7.74 -10.95 -1.86
N ASN A 215 6.92 -9.95 -2.22
CA ASN A 215 6.15 -9.16 -1.26
C ASN A 215 4.99 -9.99 -0.68
N ARG A 216 4.29 -10.76 -1.53
CA ARG A 216 3.27 -11.73 -1.07
C ARG A 216 3.88 -12.85 -0.23
N TRP A 217 5.08 -13.32 -0.56
CA TRP A 217 5.82 -14.26 0.27
C TRP A 217 6.12 -13.69 1.65
N LEU A 218 6.62 -12.45 1.78
CA LEU A 218 6.82 -11.81 3.09
C LEU A 218 5.51 -11.76 3.90
N LEU A 219 4.40 -11.36 3.27
CA LEU A 219 3.07 -11.33 3.90
C LEU A 219 2.62 -12.72 4.36
N GLU A 220 2.58 -13.70 3.45
CA GLU A 220 2.12 -15.07 3.70
C GLU A 220 2.93 -15.75 4.80
N ARG A 221 4.26 -15.59 4.78
CA ARG A 221 5.13 -16.12 5.84
C ARG A 221 4.82 -15.47 7.18
N LYS A 222 4.65 -14.14 7.25
CA LYS A 222 4.34 -13.41 8.49
C LYS A 222 2.97 -13.70 9.09
N VAL A 223 2.07 -14.43 8.39
CA VAL A 223 0.84 -14.98 9.00
C VAL A 223 1.15 -16.07 10.04
N ALA A 224 2.21 -16.86 9.82
CA ALA A 224 2.52 -18.05 10.61
C ALA A 224 3.95 -18.10 11.17
N ASP A 225 4.70 -17.00 11.02
CA ASP A 225 6.08 -16.86 11.51
C ASP A 225 6.11 -16.50 12.99
N THR A 226 6.80 -17.32 13.80
CA THR A 226 7.09 -17.01 15.22
C THR A 226 8.50 -16.43 15.41
N GLY A 227 9.04 -15.84 14.35
CA GLY A 227 10.38 -15.24 14.31
C GLY A 227 10.48 -13.90 15.05
N SER A 228 11.71 -13.43 15.26
CA SER A 228 11.99 -12.20 16.03
C SER A 228 12.38 -10.98 15.18
N ASP A 229 12.60 -11.13 13.87
CA ASP A 229 12.77 -9.98 12.98
C ASP A 229 11.40 -9.48 12.48
N PRO A 230 11.14 -8.15 12.47
CA PRO A 230 9.84 -7.61 12.04
C PRO A 230 9.56 -7.74 10.54
N VAL A 231 10.55 -8.01 9.69
CA VAL A 231 10.38 -8.12 8.22
C VAL A 231 10.65 -9.54 7.73
N LEU A 232 11.82 -10.08 8.03
CA LEU A 232 12.25 -11.37 7.52
C LEU A 232 11.59 -12.52 8.30
N PRO A 233 10.98 -13.51 7.62
CA PRO A 233 10.53 -14.73 8.28
C PRO A 233 11.72 -15.61 8.71
N SER A 234 11.61 -16.26 9.88
CA SER A 234 12.69 -17.07 10.44
C SER A 234 12.25 -18.28 11.29
N ALA A 235 10.96 -18.45 11.56
CA ALA A 235 10.39 -19.56 12.34
C ALA A 235 8.96 -19.88 11.86
N CYS A 236 8.82 -20.25 10.59
CA CYS A 236 7.58 -20.73 9.99
C CYS A 236 7.48 -22.26 10.12
N PHE A 237 6.31 -22.80 10.52
CA PHE A 237 6.10 -24.25 10.69
C PHE A 237 6.28 -25.06 9.39
N ARG A 238 5.83 -24.52 8.24
CA ARG A 238 6.09 -25.10 6.92
C ARG A 238 7.20 -24.30 6.24
N GLU A 239 8.33 -24.90 5.92
CA GLU A 239 9.44 -24.19 5.27
C GLU A 239 9.09 -23.70 3.85
N ILE A 240 8.36 -24.52 3.09
CA ILE A 240 7.93 -24.19 1.72
C ILE A 240 6.72 -23.24 1.79
N SER A 241 6.84 -22.09 1.14
CA SER A 241 5.72 -21.17 0.92
C SER A 241 4.88 -21.62 -0.27
N MET A 242 3.59 -21.84 -0.03
CA MET A 242 2.67 -22.20 -1.10
C MET A 242 2.32 -21.00 -1.98
N SER A 243 2.29 -19.77 -1.44
CA SER A 243 2.18 -18.55 -2.25
C SER A 243 3.33 -18.45 -3.26
N MET A 244 4.59 -18.47 -2.80
CA MET A 244 5.76 -18.42 -3.69
C MET A 244 5.78 -19.59 -4.68
N TYR A 245 5.49 -20.81 -4.23
CA TYR A 245 5.44 -21.99 -5.09
C TYR A 245 4.38 -21.90 -6.19
N ARG A 246 3.14 -21.49 -5.86
CA ARG A 246 2.03 -21.34 -6.82
C ARG A 246 2.39 -20.32 -7.90
N GLU A 247 2.99 -19.20 -7.52
CA GLU A 247 3.36 -18.13 -8.45
C GLU A 247 4.50 -18.51 -9.39
N ILE A 248 5.57 -19.13 -8.89
CA ILE A 248 6.65 -19.65 -9.75
C ILE A 248 6.09 -20.70 -10.73
N MET A 249 5.26 -21.62 -10.23
CA MET A 249 4.64 -22.66 -11.07
C MET A 249 3.72 -22.13 -12.16
N ASN A 250 3.04 -21.00 -11.94
CA ASN A 250 2.17 -20.40 -12.95
C ASN A 250 2.94 -19.80 -14.15
N ASP A 251 4.17 -19.33 -13.91
CA ASP A 251 5.04 -18.77 -14.95
C ASP A 251 5.95 -19.85 -15.60
N ILE A 252 5.81 -21.13 -15.24
CA ILE A 252 6.49 -22.28 -15.86
C ILE A 252 5.59 -22.91 -16.95
N PRO A 253 6.13 -23.24 -18.15
CA PRO A 253 7.53 -23.15 -18.58
C PRO A 253 7.93 -21.78 -19.14
N ILE A 254 6.96 -20.90 -19.39
CA ILE A 254 7.14 -19.48 -19.69
C ILE A 254 5.97 -18.67 -19.11
N LYS A 255 6.26 -17.45 -18.67
CA LYS A 255 5.24 -16.47 -18.29
C LYS A 255 4.32 -16.18 -19.48
N LEU A 256 3.02 -16.39 -19.28
CA LEU A 256 2.00 -16.00 -20.25
C LEU A 256 1.58 -14.53 -20.04
N VAL A 257 1.37 -13.82 -21.14
CA VAL A 257 1.00 -12.40 -21.16
C VAL A 257 -0.14 -12.23 -22.16
N ARG A 258 -1.21 -11.50 -21.81
CA ARG A 258 -2.33 -11.27 -22.73
C ARG A 258 -1.83 -10.67 -24.06
N PRO A 259 -1.92 -11.38 -25.20
CA PRO A 259 -1.43 -10.87 -26.47
C PRO A 259 -2.30 -9.70 -26.95
N LYS A 260 -1.71 -8.74 -27.68
CA LYS A 260 -2.46 -7.59 -28.22
C LYS A 260 -3.06 -7.89 -29.60
N TYR A 261 -2.36 -8.67 -30.40
CA TYR A 261 -2.74 -8.99 -31.78
C TYR A 261 -2.66 -10.50 -32.06
N SER A 262 -3.34 -10.96 -33.11
CA SER A 262 -3.34 -12.37 -33.53
C SER A 262 -1.93 -12.94 -33.75
N GLY A 263 -1.02 -12.12 -34.34
CA GLY A 263 0.39 -12.50 -34.50
C GLY A 263 1.13 -12.74 -33.17
N ASP A 264 0.80 -12.00 -32.12
CA ASP A 264 1.36 -12.22 -30.77
C ASP A 264 0.80 -13.50 -30.13
N ALA A 265 -0.49 -13.78 -30.33
CA ALA A 265 -1.13 -15.00 -29.84
C ALA A 265 -0.51 -16.24 -30.50
N ARG A 266 -0.37 -16.25 -31.84
CA ARG A 266 0.35 -17.28 -32.60
C ARG A 266 1.77 -17.48 -32.11
N LYS A 267 2.52 -16.39 -31.90
CA LYS A 267 3.91 -16.40 -31.42
C LYS A 267 4.01 -16.98 -30.00
N GLN A 268 3.04 -16.68 -29.14
CA GLN A 268 3.00 -17.15 -27.76
C GLN A 268 2.65 -18.65 -27.67
N LEU A 269 1.69 -19.13 -28.46
CA LEU A 269 1.42 -20.56 -28.62
C LEU A 269 2.69 -21.32 -29.04
N SER A 270 3.38 -20.83 -30.07
CA SER A 270 4.64 -21.42 -30.55
C SER A 270 5.72 -21.45 -29.45
N LYS A 271 5.91 -20.34 -28.72
CA LYS A 271 6.89 -20.25 -27.63
C LYS A 271 6.57 -21.20 -26.47
N TYR A 272 5.30 -21.31 -26.06
CA TYR A 272 4.89 -22.20 -24.99
C TYR A 272 5.13 -23.66 -25.38
N ALA A 273 4.77 -24.04 -26.61
CA ALA A 273 5.00 -25.38 -27.15
C ALA A 273 6.50 -25.75 -27.20
N GLU A 274 7.34 -24.82 -27.67
CA GLU A 274 8.79 -24.99 -27.71
C GLU A 274 9.41 -25.12 -26.31
N ALA A 275 9.00 -24.26 -25.37
CA ALA A 275 9.48 -24.29 -23.98
C ALA A 275 9.06 -25.57 -23.24
N ALA A 276 7.81 -26.00 -23.39
CA ALA A 276 7.30 -27.25 -22.82
C ALA A 276 8.09 -28.48 -23.33
N LYS A 277 8.39 -28.52 -24.64
CA LYS A 277 9.24 -29.58 -25.23
C LYS A 277 10.67 -29.52 -24.70
N LYS A 278 11.32 -28.35 -24.69
CA LYS A 278 12.68 -28.19 -24.16
C LYS A 278 12.79 -28.61 -22.70
N MET A 279 11.78 -28.31 -21.89
CA MET A 279 11.70 -28.69 -20.48
C MET A 279 11.58 -30.22 -20.31
N ILE A 280 10.66 -30.86 -21.03
CA ILE A 280 10.41 -32.31 -20.91
C ILE A 280 11.52 -33.19 -21.53
N GLU A 281 12.34 -32.60 -22.41
CA GLU A 281 13.55 -33.20 -22.97
C GLU A 281 14.77 -33.07 -22.05
N SER A 282 14.92 -31.94 -21.36
CA SER A 282 16.09 -31.66 -20.50
C SER A 282 15.96 -32.20 -19.06
N ARG A 283 14.74 -32.44 -18.57
CA ARG A 283 14.50 -32.88 -17.19
C ARG A 283 14.28 -34.39 -17.07
N ASN A 284 14.58 -34.93 -15.88
CA ASN A 284 14.28 -36.31 -15.53
C ASN A 284 12.79 -36.45 -15.19
N VAL A 285 12.05 -37.17 -16.03
CA VAL A 285 10.59 -37.27 -15.99
C VAL A 285 10.15 -38.65 -16.47
N SER A 286 8.93 -39.07 -16.12
CA SER A 286 8.43 -40.38 -16.55
C SER A 286 8.36 -40.49 -18.09
N PRO A 287 8.62 -41.67 -18.69
CA PRO A 287 8.48 -41.86 -20.14
C PRO A 287 7.06 -41.55 -20.65
N ARG A 288 6.04 -41.76 -19.80
CA ARG A 288 4.64 -41.41 -20.09
C ARG A 288 4.45 -39.89 -20.19
N SER A 289 4.86 -39.14 -19.16
CA SER A 289 4.82 -37.66 -19.14
C SER A 289 5.57 -37.08 -20.35
N ARG A 290 6.75 -37.62 -20.67
CA ARG A 290 7.54 -37.23 -21.84
C ARG A 290 6.82 -37.47 -23.17
N LYS A 291 6.17 -38.64 -23.34
CA LYS A 291 5.40 -38.95 -24.56
C LYS A 291 4.19 -38.03 -24.73
N ILE A 292 3.44 -37.78 -23.66
CA ILE A 292 2.23 -36.94 -23.68
C ILE A 292 2.56 -35.50 -24.08
N VAL A 293 3.54 -34.86 -23.41
CA VAL A 293 3.93 -33.47 -23.73
C VAL A 293 4.48 -33.38 -25.15
N LYS A 294 5.36 -34.31 -25.58
CA LYS A 294 5.89 -34.30 -26.95
C LYS A 294 4.81 -34.44 -28.03
N TRP A 295 3.82 -35.30 -27.80
CA TRP A 295 2.72 -35.49 -28.74
C TRP A 295 1.84 -34.24 -28.85
N ASN A 296 1.42 -33.66 -27.72
CA ASN A 296 0.61 -32.43 -27.71
C ASN A 296 1.35 -31.23 -28.33
N VAL A 297 2.67 -31.12 -28.10
CA VAL A 297 3.49 -30.07 -28.74
C VAL A 297 3.58 -30.27 -30.26
N GLU A 298 3.80 -31.49 -30.73
CA GLU A 298 3.83 -31.76 -32.18
C GLU A 298 2.46 -31.52 -32.83
N ASP A 299 1.36 -31.90 -32.17
CA ASP A 299 -0.01 -31.61 -32.62
C ASP A 299 -0.30 -30.09 -32.69
N ALA A 300 0.17 -29.31 -31.70
CA ALA A 300 0.10 -27.85 -31.76
C ALA A 300 0.92 -27.28 -32.94
N PHE A 301 2.13 -27.78 -33.20
CA PHE A 301 2.94 -27.37 -34.36
C PHE A 301 2.39 -27.84 -35.70
N GLN A 302 1.69 -28.98 -35.78
CA GLN A 302 1.00 -29.42 -36.99
C GLN A 302 -0.23 -28.54 -37.27
N TRP A 303 -1.01 -28.22 -36.24
CA TRP A 303 -2.12 -27.27 -36.36
C TRP A 303 -1.64 -25.88 -36.81
N LEU A 304 -0.56 -25.35 -36.22
CA LEU A 304 0.06 -24.07 -36.64
C LEU A 304 0.52 -24.05 -38.12
N ARG A 305 0.87 -25.21 -38.69
CA ARG A 305 1.28 -25.36 -40.10
C ARG A 305 0.08 -25.49 -41.04
N LYS A 306 -0.98 -26.19 -40.61
CA LYS A 306 -2.19 -26.45 -41.41
C LYS A 306 -3.15 -25.26 -41.42
N THR A 307 -3.35 -24.62 -40.28
CA THR A 307 -4.36 -23.56 -40.09
C THR A 307 -3.73 -22.18 -40.33
N GLN A 308 -3.68 -21.76 -41.59
CA GLN A 308 -3.05 -20.48 -41.96
C GLN A 308 -3.90 -19.25 -41.60
N ASN A 309 -5.23 -19.38 -41.60
CA ASN A 309 -6.19 -18.29 -41.36
C ASN A 309 -6.85 -18.35 -39.97
N ALA A 310 -6.17 -18.88 -38.94
CA ALA A 310 -6.70 -18.88 -37.58
C ALA A 310 -6.85 -17.46 -37.00
N THR A 311 -7.95 -17.24 -36.29
CA THR A 311 -8.30 -16.01 -35.58
C THR A 311 -7.49 -15.83 -34.30
N TYR A 312 -7.63 -14.66 -33.65
CA TYR A 312 -7.01 -14.40 -32.36
C TYR A 312 -7.47 -15.40 -31.29
N ASP A 313 -8.78 -15.70 -31.25
CA ASP A 313 -9.38 -16.57 -30.24
C ASP A 313 -9.00 -18.05 -30.48
N ASP A 314 -8.91 -18.50 -31.74
CA ASP A 314 -8.40 -19.84 -32.08
C ASP A 314 -7.01 -20.10 -31.47
N TYR A 315 -6.11 -19.10 -31.52
CA TYR A 315 -4.77 -19.22 -30.92
C TYR A 315 -4.82 -19.27 -29.39
N LEU A 316 -5.76 -18.55 -28.76
CA LEU A 316 -5.94 -18.58 -27.30
C LEU A 316 -6.53 -19.91 -26.83
N GLU A 317 -7.57 -20.40 -27.49
CA GLU A 317 -8.19 -21.70 -27.19
C GLU A 317 -7.16 -22.83 -27.37
N ARG A 318 -6.40 -22.82 -28.47
CA ARG A 318 -5.36 -23.82 -28.72
C ARG A 318 -4.22 -23.77 -27.69
N LEU A 319 -3.87 -22.58 -27.19
CA LEU A 319 -2.92 -22.41 -26.09
C LEU A 319 -3.50 -22.90 -24.76
N ALA A 320 -4.77 -22.61 -24.46
CA ALA A 320 -5.45 -23.09 -23.25
C ALA A 320 -5.52 -24.62 -23.24
N HIS A 321 -5.88 -25.25 -24.38
CA HIS A 321 -5.87 -26.69 -24.56
C HIS A 321 -4.46 -27.29 -24.36
N LEU A 322 -3.45 -26.73 -25.03
CA LEU A 322 -2.06 -27.19 -24.89
C LEU A 322 -1.54 -27.03 -23.44
N LYS A 323 -1.90 -25.93 -22.76
CA LYS A 323 -1.59 -25.73 -21.35
C LYS A 323 -2.27 -26.80 -20.50
N HIS A 324 -3.56 -27.03 -20.66
CA HIS A 324 -4.31 -28.03 -19.90
C HIS A 324 -3.70 -29.44 -20.02
N GLN A 325 -3.35 -29.87 -21.24
CA GLN A 325 -2.75 -31.19 -21.47
C GLN A 325 -1.31 -31.32 -20.96
N CYS A 326 -0.51 -30.24 -21.01
CA CYS A 326 0.90 -30.29 -20.61
C CYS A 326 1.15 -29.94 -19.14
N GLN A 327 0.40 -29.02 -18.53
CA GLN A 327 0.75 -28.41 -17.24
C GLN A 327 0.96 -29.44 -16.12
N PRO A 328 0.14 -30.49 -15.92
CA PRO A 328 0.37 -31.47 -14.86
C PRO A 328 1.75 -32.14 -14.96
N HIS A 329 2.19 -32.44 -16.18
CA HIS A 329 3.50 -33.05 -16.46
C HIS A 329 4.66 -32.05 -16.33
N LEU A 330 4.45 -30.77 -16.65
CA LEU A 330 5.46 -29.72 -16.47
C LEU A 330 5.61 -29.34 -15.00
N THR A 331 4.52 -29.26 -14.23
CA THR A 331 4.54 -29.06 -12.78
C THR A 331 5.21 -30.23 -12.06
N GLU A 332 4.93 -31.48 -12.44
CA GLU A 332 5.68 -32.67 -11.97
C GLU A 332 7.19 -32.50 -12.23
N ALA A 333 7.56 -32.09 -13.45
CA ALA A 333 8.96 -31.89 -13.88
C ALA A 333 9.65 -30.68 -13.21
N ALA A 334 8.91 -29.72 -12.65
CA ALA A 334 9.47 -28.55 -11.95
C ALA A 334 9.49 -28.69 -10.43
N LYS A 335 8.65 -29.55 -9.86
CA LYS A 335 8.33 -29.59 -8.43
C LYS A 335 9.57 -29.45 -7.53
N SER A 336 10.52 -30.38 -7.63
CA SER A 336 11.70 -30.40 -6.76
C SER A 336 12.62 -29.17 -6.91
N SER A 337 12.68 -28.60 -8.12
CA SER A 337 13.49 -27.40 -8.38
C SER A 337 12.85 -26.15 -7.75
N VAL A 338 11.54 -25.98 -7.91
CA VAL A 338 10.76 -24.86 -7.34
C VAL A 338 10.67 -24.95 -5.82
N GLU A 339 10.43 -26.15 -5.27
CA GLU A 339 10.54 -26.40 -3.81
C GLU A 339 11.94 -26.02 -3.31
N GLY A 340 12.99 -26.39 -4.06
CA GLY A 340 14.37 -26.00 -3.78
C GLY A 340 14.69 -24.51 -3.91
N ILE A 341 13.89 -23.71 -4.63
CA ILE A 341 13.97 -22.24 -4.63
C ILE A 341 13.34 -21.71 -3.34
N CYS A 342 12.12 -22.16 -3.04
CA CYS A 342 11.35 -21.73 -1.87
C CYS A 342 12.12 -22.00 -0.56
N LEU A 343 12.65 -23.23 -0.40
CA LEU A 343 13.49 -23.62 0.73
C LEU A 343 14.74 -22.75 0.85
N LYS A 344 15.44 -22.51 -0.28
CA LYS A 344 16.70 -21.76 -0.23
C LYS A 344 16.49 -20.28 0.14
N ILE A 345 15.41 -19.66 -0.32
CA ILE A 345 15.03 -18.30 0.11
C ILE A 345 14.65 -18.27 1.59
N TYR A 346 13.86 -19.23 2.07
CA TYR A 346 13.51 -19.31 3.49
C TYR A 346 14.73 -19.52 4.40
N HIS A 347 15.65 -20.44 4.07
CA HIS A 347 16.88 -20.64 4.85
C HIS A 347 17.83 -19.44 4.81
N LEU A 348 17.95 -18.75 3.68
CA LEU A 348 18.71 -17.49 3.61
C LEU A 348 18.05 -16.38 4.47
N SER A 349 16.71 -16.36 4.53
CA SER A 349 15.97 -15.44 5.41
C SER A 349 16.27 -15.70 6.88
N ILE A 350 16.31 -16.96 7.33
CA ILE A 350 16.73 -17.34 8.69
C ILE A 350 18.14 -16.85 8.99
N ASP A 351 19.11 -17.13 8.11
CA ASP A 351 20.50 -16.71 8.26
C ASP A 351 20.64 -15.18 8.37
N TYR A 352 19.86 -14.43 7.61
CA TYR A 352 19.89 -12.98 7.59
C TYR A 352 19.18 -12.36 8.81
N ALA A 353 18.00 -12.88 9.18
CA ALA A 353 17.30 -12.49 10.40
C ALA A 353 18.18 -12.70 11.64
N LYS A 354 18.89 -13.83 11.73
CA LYS A 354 19.87 -14.08 12.79
C LYS A 354 21.01 -13.05 12.80
N LYS A 355 21.63 -12.75 11.64
CA LYS A 355 22.71 -11.75 11.56
C LYS A 355 22.27 -10.34 11.94
N ILE A 356 21.02 -9.98 11.63
CA ILE A 356 20.41 -8.72 12.06
C ILE A 356 20.20 -8.73 13.57
N HIS A 357 19.62 -9.81 14.12
CA HIS A 357 19.39 -10.01 15.56
C HIS A 357 20.68 -9.93 16.37
N ASP A 358 21.71 -10.69 15.98
CA ASP A 358 23.03 -10.72 16.63
C ASP A 358 23.67 -9.32 16.64
N LYS A 359 23.60 -8.58 15.52
CA LYS A 359 24.16 -7.21 15.44
C LYS A 359 23.31 -6.19 16.22
N HIS A 360 22.00 -6.37 16.30
CA HIS A 360 21.13 -5.50 17.08
C HIS A 360 21.39 -5.69 18.58
N TRP A 361 21.50 -6.93 19.06
CA TRP A 361 21.87 -7.19 20.46
C TRP A 361 23.27 -6.71 20.83
N ALA A 362 24.25 -6.83 19.93
CA ALA A 362 25.56 -6.21 20.15
C ALA A 362 25.43 -4.70 20.39
N LEU A 363 24.65 -3.99 19.55
CA LEU A 363 24.40 -2.55 19.69
C LEU A 363 23.65 -2.19 20.99
N LEU A 364 22.66 -2.98 21.39
CA LEU A 364 21.92 -2.75 22.64
C LEU A 364 22.82 -2.96 23.87
N ASN A 365 23.65 -4.01 23.86
CA ASN A 365 24.63 -4.28 24.91
C ASN A 365 25.70 -3.17 25.01
N GLU A 366 26.18 -2.65 23.87
CA GLU A 366 27.08 -1.48 23.81
C GLU A 366 26.46 -0.22 24.48
N HIS A 367 25.13 -0.10 24.48
CA HIS A 367 24.38 0.97 25.15
C HIS A 367 23.91 0.62 26.58
N GLY A 368 24.33 -0.53 27.12
CA GLY A 368 23.93 -0.98 28.47
C GLY A 368 22.48 -1.46 28.58
N ILE A 369 21.81 -1.74 27.46
CA ILE A 369 20.43 -2.25 27.43
C ILE A 369 20.48 -3.78 27.48
N ALA A 370 20.12 -4.34 28.64
CA ALA A 370 20.13 -5.78 28.88
C ALA A 370 18.85 -6.49 28.41
N GLU A 371 18.98 -7.79 28.13
CA GLU A 371 17.87 -8.68 27.80
C GLU A 371 16.90 -8.84 28.99
N ILE A 372 15.59 -8.66 28.72
CA ILE A 372 14.54 -8.84 29.72
C ILE A 372 14.25 -10.34 29.87
N ARG A 373 14.64 -10.91 31.01
CA ARG A 373 14.42 -12.33 31.36
C ARG A 373 13.28 -12.55 32.35
N SER A 374 12.72 -11.48 32.92
CA SER A 374 11.55 -11.53 33.80
C SER A 374 10.25 -11.60 33.00
N SER A 375 9.24 -12.30 33.52
CA SER A 375 7.90 -12.28 32.92
C SER A 375 7.33 -10.85 32.89
N LEU A 376 6.87 -10.43 31.73
CA LEU A 376 6.19 -9.15 31.52
C LEU A 376 4.65 -9.29 31.52
N GLN A 377 4.12 -10.42 32.00
CA GLN A 377 2.68 -10.69 32.01
C GLN A 377 1.94 -9.67 32.89
N VAL A 378 0.89 -9.06 32.33
CA VAL A 378 -0.01 -8.17 33.07
C VAL A 378 -0.81 -9.02 34.05
N THR A 379 -0.65 -8.76 35.35
CA THR A 379 -1.43 -9.43 36.40
C THR A 379 -2.83 -8.82 36.47
N ASN A 380 -3.86 -9.63 36.20
CA ASN A 380 -5.27 -9.21 36.11
C ASN A 380 -5.50 -8.09 35.07
N PRO A 381 -5.33 -8.38 33.75
CA PRO A 381 -5.49 -7.38 32.69
C PRO A 381 -6.90 -6.77 32.70
N LYS A 382 -6.98 -5.46 32.49
CA LYS A 382 -8.24 -4.71 32.49
C LYS A 382 -8.70 -4.40 31.06
N LYS A 383 -10.00 -4.17 30.87
CA LYS A 383 -10.51 -3.53 29.65
C LYS A 383 -10.07 -2.07 29.63
N VAL A 384 -9.43 -1.63 28.56
CA VAL A 384 -8.91 -0.27 28.35
C VAL A 384 -9.15 0.18 26.90
N LEU A 385 -9.23 1.48 26.67
CA LEU A 385 -9.15 2.02 25.29
C LEU A 385 -7.82 1.64 24.67
N CYS A 386 -7.82 1.30 23.38
CA CYS A 386 -6.62 0.78 22.72
C CYS A 386 -5.51 1.84 22.66
N TYR A 387 -4.29 1.40 22.94
CA TYR A 387 -3.08 2.23 22.92
C TYR A 387 -2.05 1.62 21.96
N PRO A 388 -1.11 2.43 21.43
CA PRO A 388 -0.07 1.95 20.52
C PRO A 388 0.76 0.81 21.14
N VAL A 389 1.46 0.04 20.30
CA VAL A 389 2.42 -0.94 20.84
C VAL A 389 3.51 -0.20 21.60
N GLN A 390 3.70 -0.61 22.85
CA GLN A 390 4.84 -0.21 23.67
C GLN A 390 5.93 -1.26 23.53
N LEU A 391 7.19 -0.82 23.48
CA LEU A 391 8.35 -1.70 23.53
C LEU A 391 8.80 -1.84 24.98
N ALA A 392 9.13 -3.06 25.40
CA ALA A 392 9.61 -3.34 26.76
C ALA A 392 11.05 -2.84 26.98
N LEU A 393 11.84 -2.84 25.91
CA LEU A 393 13.23 -2.42 25.89
C LEU A 393 13.34 -0.90 25.68
N SER A 394 14.17 -0.23 26.48
CA SER A 394 14.47 1.20 26.31
C SER A 394 15.13 1.47 24.97
N SER A 395 14.78 2.62 24.35
CA SER A 395 15.44 3.07 23.12
C SER A 395 16.94 3.31 23.38
N PRO A 396 17.87 2.81 22.53
CA PRO A 396 19.26 3.26 22.56
C PRO A 396 19.36 4.73 22.15
N ARG A 397 20.51 5.34 22.40
CA ARG A 397 20.82 6.69 21.88
C ARG A 397 20.85 6.62 20.36
N LEU A 398 19.91 7.29 19.70
CA LEU A 398 19.87 7.30 18.24
C LEU A 398 20.91 8.27 17.66
N PRO A 399 21.48 7.98 16.47
CA PRO A 399 22.37 8.88 15.77
C PRO A 399 21.59 10.02 15.13
N THR A 400 22.26 11.17 14.96
CA THR A 400 21.73 12.29 14.19
C THR A 400 21.43 11.86 12.75
N VAL A 401 20.28 12.29 12.24
CA VAL A 401 19.89 12.17 10.83
C VAL A 401 19.81 13.57 10.25
N GLU A 402 20.45 13.77 9.10
CA GLU A 402 20.39 15.05 8.38
C GLU A 402 19.00 15.21 7.76
N PHE A 403 18.46 16.42 7.81
CA PHE A 403 17.15 16.76 7.26
C PHE A 403 17.30 17.98 6.34
N VAL A 404 16.70 17.90 5.15
CA VAL A 404 16.59 19.01 4.20
C VAL A 404 15.15 19.05 3.69
N GLN A 405 14.56 20.25 3.65
CA GLN A 405 13.27 20.49 3.03
C GLN A 405 13.48 21.25 1.72
N ASP A 406 12.98 20.68 0.61
CA ASP A 406 13.01 21.25 -0.74
C ASP A 406 11.56 21.29 -1.26
N LYS A 407 10.97 22.50 -1.25
CA LYS A 407 9.58 22.75 -1.65
C LYS A 407 8.61 21.82 -0.89
N ASP A 408 7.85 21.02 -1.63
CA ASP A 408 6.86 20.08 -1.12
C ASP A 408 7.45 18.74 -0.64
N MET A 409 8.78 18.58 -0.67
CA MET A 409 9.46 17.34 -0.28
C MET A 409 10.44 17.55 0.88
N THR A 410 10.38 16.62 1.82
CA THR A 410 11.34 16.43 2.91
C THR A 410 12.26 15.27 2.56
N ILE A 411 13.56 15.46 2.77
CA ILE A 411 14.61 14.46 2.56
C ILE A 411 15.32 14.23 3.90
N LEU A 412 15.43 12.97 4.32
CA LEU A 412 16.21 12.57 5.49
C LEU A 412 17.39 11.69 5.07
N THR A 413 18.60 12.00 5.52
CA THR A 413 19.83 11.29 5.14
C THR A 413 20.56 10.75 6.36
N PHE A 414 20.93 9.47 6.31
CA PHE A 414 21.75 8.81 7.31
C PHE A 414 22.87 8.03 6.62
N ASN A 415 24.13 8.30 6.96
CA ASN A 415 25.32 7.66 6.34
C ASN A 415 25.30 7.66 4.79
N GLY A 416 24.80 8.75 4.18
CA GLY A 416 24.69 8.89 2.72
C GLY A 416 23.49 8.18 2.08
N ASP A 417 22.66 7.46 2.85
CA ASP A 417 21.42 6.85 2.38
C ASP A 417 20.23 7.78 2.68
N SER A 418 19.61 8.28 1.62
CA SER A 418 18.52 9.26 1.68
C SER A 418 17.15 8.64 1.43
N VAL A 419 16.20 8.93 2.30
CA VAL A 419 14.76 8.66 2.13
C VAL A 419 14.01 9.96 1.89
N ARG A 420 12.87 9.90 1.20
CA ARG A 420 12.06 11.08 0.83
C ARG A 420 10.60 10.88 1.23
N ILE A 421 9.93 11.97 1.58
CA ILE A 421 8.52 12.03 1.95
C ILE A 421 7.98 13.42 1.58
N ASN A 422 6.73 13.54 1.18
CA ASN A 422 6.08 14.84 1.00
C ASN A 422 5.97 15.58 2.34
N SER A 423 6.26 16.88 2.37
CA SER A 423 6.35 17.68 3.60
C SER A 423 5.05 17.68 4.42
N LEU A 424 3.87 17.56 3.79
CA LEU A 424 2.59 17.42 4.50
C LEU A 424 2.49 16.07 5.23
N TYR A 425 3.01 14.99 4.65
CA TYR A 425 3.08 13.68 5.32
C TYR A 425 4.18 13.64 6.38
N PHE A 426 5.25 14.43 6.25
CA PHE A 426 6.22 14.60 7.32
C PHE A 426 5.59 15.29 8.54
N GLN A 427 4.81 16.37 8.33
CA GLN A 427 4.00 17.01 9.38
C GLN A 427 2.96 16.03 9.98
N LYS A 428 2.36 15.16 9.17
CA LYS A 428 1.48 14.07 9.66
C LYS A 428 2.20 13.14 10.61
N LEU A 429 3.42 12.71 10.26
CA LEU A 429 4.23 11.86 11.13
C LEU A 429 4.62 12.60 12.42
N GLU A 430 4.90 13.90 12.38
CA GLU A 430 5.15 14.71 13.58
C GLU A 430 3.92 14.74 14.51
N GLN A 431 2.73 14.98 13.96
CA GLN A 431 1.48 14.99 14.73
C GLN A 431 1.16 13.59 15.28
N LEU A 432 1.30 12.52 14.49
CA LEU A 432 1.15 11.15 14.95
C LEU A 432 2.13 10.80 16.08
N TYR A 433 3.38 11.23 15.97
CA TYR A 433 4.39 11.07 17.02
C TYR A 433 3.99 11.82 18.29
N ARG A 434 3.51 13.08 18.17
CA ARG A 434 3.03 13.89 19.30
C ARG A 434 1.93 13.23 20.11
N TRP A 435 1.01 12.52 19.44
CA TRP A 435 -0.10 11.82 20.08
C TRP A 435 0.27 10.46 20.69
N ASN A 436 1.25 9.76 20.12
CA ASN A 436 1.46 8.33 20.39
C ASN A 436 2.83 8.00 21.04
N CYS A 437 3.85 8.84 20.85
CA CYS A 437 5.19 8.62 21.39
C CYS A 437 5.29 9.10 22.85
N SER A 438 5.31 8.16 23.80
CA SER A 438 5.39 8.48 25.23
C SER A 438 6.80 8.70 25.78
N ASP A 439 7.83 8.12 25.15
CA ASP A 439 9.21 8.07 25.65
C ASP A 439 10.09 9.24 25.20
N ASP A 440 9.71 9.93 24.11
CA ASP A 440 10.44 11.08 23.56
C ASP A 440 9.53 12.31 23.39
N ARG A 441 9.18 12.96 24.50
CA ARG A 441 8.35 14.18 24.52
C ARG A 441 9.04 15.41 23.95
N LYS A 442 10.35 15.35 23.70
CA LYS A 442 11.17 16.46 23.20
C LYS A 442 11.52 16.34 21.71
N PHE A 443 11.12 15.24 21.07
CA PHE A 443 11.41 14.94 19.67
C PHE A 443 12.92 14.78 19.39
N GLU A 444 13.71 14.41 20.41
CA GLU A 444 15.17 14.17 20.30
C GLU A 444 15.48 12.96 19.38
N ASN A 445 14.55 12.00 19.29
CA ASN A 445 14.65 10.77 18.49
C ASN A 445 13.78 10.78 17.22
N PHE A 446 13.00 11.84 16.99
CA PHE A 446 11.96 11.89 15.95
C PHE A 446 12.52 11.65 14.54
N LEU A 447 13.53 12.41 14.11
CA LEU A 447 14.12 12.28 12.76
C LEU A 447 14.68 10.88 12.50
N SER A 448 15.35 10.31 13.48
CA SER A 448 15.95 8.97 13.38
C SER A 448 14.89 7.87 13.30
N ARG A 449 13.78 8.02 14.03
CA ARG A 449 12.61 7.10 13.95
C ARG A 449 11.84 7.25 12.64
N VAL A 450 11.67 8.47 12.12
CA VAL A 450 11.09 8.73 10.79
C VAL A 450 11.96 8.12 9.68
N TRP A 451 13.29 8.28 9.74
CA TRP A 451 14.20 7.64 8.78
C TRP A 451 14.08 6.11 8.83
N CYS A 452 14.08 5.51 10.03
CA CYS A 452 13.85 4.07 10.19
C CYS A 452 12.52 3.61 9.58
N LEU A 453 11.42 4.33 9.84
CA LEU A 453 10.10 4.02 9.30
C LEU A 453 10.07 4.09 7.76
N LEU A 454 10.59 5.17 7.17
CA LEU A 454 10.62 5.31 5.72
C LEU A 454 11.52 4.25 5.08
N LYS A 455 12.68 3.97 5.67
CA LYS A 455 13.59 2.93 5.19
C LYS A 455 12.99 1.53 5.29
N ARG A 456 12.24 1.26 6.37
CA ARG A 456 11.49 0.02 6.59
C ARG A 456 10.48 -0.21 5.48
N TYR A 457 9.64 0.77 5.18
CA TYR A 457 8.62 0.64 4.13
C TYR A 457 9.25 0.55 2.73
N GLN A 458 10.27 1.35 2.42
CA GLN A 458 11.03 1.22 1.16
C GLN A 458 11.60 -0.20 0.99
N THR A 459 12.21 -0.74 2.05
CA THR A 459 12.77 -2.11 2.05
C THR A 459 11.71 -3.19 1.84
N TYR A 460 10.55 -3.02 2.50
CA TYR A 460 9.42 -3.94 2.42
C TYR A 460 8.75 -3.92 1.03
N PHE A 461 8.59 -2.76 0.40
CA PHE A 461 8.04 -2.66 -0.96
C PHE A 461 9.00 -3.20 -2.02
N GLY A 462 10.29 -2.87 -1.91
CA GLY A 462 11.31 -3.19 -2.89
C GLY A 462 11.84 -1.96 -3.62
N VAL A 463 12.58 -2.20 -4.72
CA VAL A 463 13.35 -1.17 -5.44
C VAL A 463 12.78 -0.84 -6.81
N SER A 464 11.82 -1.61 -7.31
CA SER A 464 11.23 -1.41 -8.63
C SER A 464 10.15 -0.31 -8.58
N ASN A 465 9.96 0.41 -9.68
CA ASN A 465 8.88 1.40 -9.78
C ASN A 465 7.52 0.74 -9.54
N ASN A 466 6.76 1.26 -8.58
CA ASN A 466 5.46 0.75 -8.13
C ASN A 466 5.49 -0.70 -7.60
N GLU A 467 6.65 -1.21 -7.17
CA GLU A 467 6.70 -2.46 -6.38
C GLU A 467 5.94 -2.25 -5.06
N GLY A 468 5.11 -3.18 -4.61
CA GLY A 468 4.40 -3.08 -3.32
C GLY A 468 3.25 -2.05 -3.25
N HIS A 469 2.97 -1.23 -4.27
CA HIS A 469 1.90 -0.20 -4.20
C HIS A 469 0.51 -0.77 -3.85
N CYS A 470 0.18 -1.98 -4.33
CA CYS A 470 -1.07 -2.69 -4.00
C CYS A 470 -1.18 -3.12 -2.53
N THR A 471 -0.09 -3.07 -1.76
CA THR A 471 -0.11 -3.44 -0.32
C THR A 471 -0.58 -2.31 0.59
N GLN A 472 -0.78 -1.09 0.06
CA GLN A 472 -1.16 0.09 0.85
C GLN A 472 -2.24 0.98 0.22
N GLY A 473 -2.96 0.49 -0.80
CA GLY A 473 -4.12 1.22 -1.31
C GLY A 473 -5.10 1.54 -0.18
N ALA A 474 -5.52 2.79 -0.06
CA ALA A 474 -6.41 3.26 1.00
C ALA A 474 -7.77 3.70 0.42
N LEU A 475 -8.82 3.66 1.23
CA LEU A 475 -10.14 4.15 0.78
C LEU A 475 -10.11 5.68 0.56
N PRO A 476 -11.01 6.23 -0.27
CA PRO A 476 -11.20 7.68 -0.39
C PRO A 476 -11.53 8.36 0.96
N VAL A 477 -11.22 9.65 1.07
CA VAL A 477 -11.47 10.44 2.30
C VAL A 477 -12.97 10.56 2.55
N SER A 478 -13.74 10.80 1.48
CA SER A 478 -15.20 10.73 1.45
C SER A 478 -15.78 9.44 2.06
N VAL A 479 -15.19 8.28 1.73
CA VAL A 479 -15.61 6.97 2.23
C VAL A 479 -15.29 6.82 3.72
N PHE A 480 -14.09 7.19 4.16
CA PHE A 480 -13.75 7.19 5.59
C PHE A 480 -14.66 8.11 6.41
N GLN A 481 -14.99 9.31 5.90
CA GLN A 481 -15.98 10.18 6.54
C GLN A 481 -17.37 9.54 6.62
N ALA A 482 -17.82 8.82 5.59
CA ALA A 482 -19.11 8.13 5.60
C ALA A 482 -19.11 6.95 6.59
N LEU A 483 -18.02 6.19 6.67
CA LEU A 483 -17.82 5.13 7.65
C LEU A 483 -17.84 5.65 9.09
N GLN A 484 -17.13 6.77 9.35
CA GLN A 484 -17.10 7.41 10.66
C GLN A 484 -18.48 7.95 11.07
N ARG A 485 -19.18 8.67 10.18
CA ARG A 485 -20.47 9.32 10.49
C ARG A 485 -21.63 8.34 10.65
N ASN A 486 -21.65 7.23 9.88
CA ASN A 486 -22.79 6.31 9.86
C ASN A 486 -22.59 5.07 10.74
N PHE A 487 -21.35 4.68 11.02
CA PHE A 487 -21.01 3.41 11.66
C PHE A 487 -20.02 3.56 12.85
N ASP A 488 -19.76 4.78 13.34
CA ASP A 488 -18.74 5.14 14.34
C ASP A 488 -17.34 4.52 14.08
N VAL A 489 -16.99 4.23 12.82
CA VAL A 489 -15.67 3.67 12.49
C VAL A 489 -14.60 4.66 12.95
N SER A 490 -13.66 4.18 13.76
CA SER A 490 -12.59 5.00 14.34
C SER A 490 -11.20 4.38 14.21
N PHE A 491 -11.07 3.27 13.47
CA PHE A 491 -9.86 2.45 13.46
C PHE A 491 -9.73 1.66 12.16
N GLU A 492 -8.53 1.63 11.58
CA GLU A 492 -8.17 0.83 10.40
C GLU A 492 -7.44 -0.46 10.80
N CYS A 493 -7.95 -1.63 10.41
CA CYS A 493 -7.30 -2.92 10.68
C CYS A 493 -6.04 -3.15 9.84
N PHE A 494 -5.86 -2.42 8.72
CA PHE A 494 -4.71 -2.53 7.83
C PHE A 494 -4.26 -1.17 7.34
N ALA A 495 -3.24 -0.60 7.99
CA ALA A 495 -2.64 0.64 7.57
C ALA A 495 -1.13 0.68 7.84
N SER A 496 -0.55 1.83 7.55
CA SER A 496 0.78 2.30 7.94
C SER A 496 0.65 3.73 8.45
N PRO A 497 1.63 4.25 9.22
CA PRO A 497 1.65 5.69 9.55
C PRO A 497 1.62 6.59 8.30
N LEU A 498 2.08 6.08 7.16
CA LEU A 498 2.09 6.76 5.87
C LEU A 498 0.71 6.83 5.21
N ASN A 499 -0.10 5.76 5.28
CA ASN A 499 -1.40 5.70 4.60
C ASN A 499 -2.64 5.91 5.48
N CYS A 500 -2.54 5.78 6.81
CA CYS A 500 -3.70 5.79 7.71
C CYS A 500 -4.55 7.07 7.63
N TYR A 501 -5.86 6.92 7.76
CA TYR A 501 -6.81 8.01 7.93
C TYR A 501 -6.96 8.42 9.40
N PHE A 502 -7.03 7.45 10.32
CA PHE A 502 -7.10 7.68 11.77
C PHE A 502 -5.72 7.62 12.43
N ARG A 503 -5.60 8.18 13.63
CA ARG A 503 -4.39 8.03 14.48
C ARG A 503 -4.30 6.69 15.23
N GLN A 504 -5.24 5.78 15.00
CA GLN A 504 -5.28 4.45 15.60
C GLN A 504 -5.57 3.41 14.52
N PHE A 505 -4.64 2.50 14.33
CA PHE A 505 -4.68 1.49 13.27
C PHE A 505 -3.79 0.30 13.64
N CYS A 506 -3.97 -0.82 12.95
CA CYS A 506 -3.03 -1.93 12.95
C CYS A 506 -2.08 -1.84 11.75
N SER A 507 -0.82 -2.25 11.92
CA SER A 507 0.21 -2.23 10.87
C SER A 507 1.20 -3.39 11.03
N ALA A 508 1.99 -3.64 9.99
CA ALA A 508 2.93 -4.76 9.95
C ALA A 508 4.14 -4.61 10.91
N PHE A 509 4.58 -3.40 11.23
CA PHE A 509 5.88 -3.15 11.88
C PHE A 509 5.72 -2.46 13.24
N PRO A 510 5.32 -3.19 14.29
CA PRO A 510 5.06 -2.60 15.61
C PRO A 510 6.28 -1.91 16.26
N ASP A 511 7.49 -2.29 15.87
CA ASP A 511 8.75 -1.71 16.36
C ASP A 511 9.01 -0.30 15.79
N THR A 512 8.68 -0.04 14.52
CA THR A 512 8.81 1.30 13.92
C THR A 512 7.52 2.12 14.06
N ASP A 513 6.37 1.49 13.86
CA ASP A 513 5.10 2.19 13.67
C ASP A 513 4.39 2.48 15.00
N GLY A 514 4.77 1.81 16.09
CA GLY A 514 4.19 2.01 17.42
C GLY A 514 4.31 3.47 17.90
N PHE A 515 5.46 4.10 17.66
CA PHE A 515 5.70 5.52 17.96
C PHE A 515 4.76 6.48 17.21
N PHE A 516 4.17 6.03 16.10
CA PHE A 516 3.27 6.80 15.24
C PHE A 516 1.81 6.32 15.30
N GLY A 517 1.46 5.51 16.30
CA GLY A 517 0.07 5.11 16.57
C GLY A 517 -0.33 3.70 16.16
N SER A 518 0.59 2.88 15.66
CA SER A 518 0.27 1.48 15.37
C SER A 518 -0.05 0.68 16.62
N ARG A 519 -1.13 -0.09 16.56
CA ARG A 519 -1.49 -1.13 17.54
C ARG A 519 -0.84 -2.48 17.21
N GLY A 520 0.04 -2.55 16.22
CA GLY A 520 0.74 -3.75 15.77
C GLY A 520 -0.07 -4.58 14.78
N PRO A 521 0.37 -5.81 14.46
CA PRO A 521 -0.30 -6.67 13.49
C PRO A 521 -1.74 -6.97 13.92
N ILE A 522 -2.68 -6.95 12.97
CA ILE A 522 -4.10 -7.24 13.26
C ILE A 522 -4.27 -8.63 13.90
N LEU A 523 -3.49 -9.61 13.45
CA LEU A 523 -3.51 -10.97 13.98
C LEU A 523 -3.01 -11.10 15.43
N ASP A 524 -2.44 -10.05 16.01
CA ASP A 524 -2.09 -9.95 17.44
C ASP A 524 -3.05 -9.04 18.23
N PHE A 525 -3.83 -8.20 17.53
CA PHE A 525 -4.78 -7.29 18.16
C PHE A 525 -6.04 -8.05 18.60
N ARG A 526 -6.53 -7.76 19.82
CA ARG A 526 -7.67 -8.45 20.43
C ARG A 526 -8.68 -7.43 21.00
N PRO A 527 -9.38 -6.68 20.13
CA PRO A 527 -10.42 -5.77 20.59
C PRO A 527 -11.61 -6.57 21.14
N VAL A 528 -12.20 -6.08 22.22
CA VAL A 528 -13.48 -6.58 22.75
C VAL A 528 -14.66 -5.75 22.24
N SER A 529 -14.45 -4.48 21.93
CA SER A 529 -15.49 -3.56 21.46
C SER A 529 -14.91 -2.54 20.48
N GLY A 530 -15.75 -2.00 19.59
CA GLY A 530 -15.38 -0.96 18.63
C GLY A 530 -15.98 -1.19 17.25
N SER A 531 -15.82 -0.19 16.38
CA SER A 531 -16.19 -0.26 14.96
C SER A 531 -14.96 0.02 14.10
N PHE A 532 -14.71 -0.89 13.16
CA PHE A 532 -13.44 -1.06 12.45
C PHE A 532 -13.64 -1.11 10.94
N GLU A 533 -12.74 -0.45 10.21
CA GLU A 533 -12.54 -0.63 8.77
C GLU A 533 -11.46 -1.71 8.55
N ALA A 534 -11.58 -2.52 7.50
CA ALA A 534 -10.56 -3.51 7.16
C ALA A 534 -10.41 -3.71 5.64
N ASN A 535 -9.41 -3.07 5.05
CA ASN A 535 -8.95 -3.30 3.67
C ASN A 535 -7.61 -4.07 3.65
N PRO A 536 -7.61 -5.43 3.79
CA PRO A 536 -6.38 -6.23 3.81
C PRO A 536 -5.60 -6.15 2.48
N PRO A 537 -4.25 -6.20 2.53
CA PRO A 537 -3.45 -6.33 1.31
C PRO A 537 -3.68 -7.70 0.66
N PHE A 538 -3.62 -7.76 -0.67
CA PHE A 538 -3.91 -9.01 -1.39
C PHE A 538 -2.86 -10.11 -1.13
N CYS A 539 -3.21 -11.01 -0.22
CA CYS A 539 -2.51 -12.23 0.14
C CYS A 539 -3.57 -13.21 0.67
N GLU A 540 -3.81 -14.31 -0.06
CA GLU A 540 -4.94 -15.22 0.20
C GLU A 540 -4.89 -15.80 1.63
N GLU A 541 -3.72 -16.29 2.04
CA GLU A 541 -3.48 -16.88 3.36
C GLU A 541 -3.71 -15.87 4.50
N LEU A 542 -3.35 -14.59 4.31
CA LEU A 542 -3.63 -13.52 5.27
C LEU A 542 -5.12 -13.19 5.32
N MET A 543 -5.75 -12.98 4.16
CA MET A 543 -7.17 -12.62 4.07
C MET A 543 -8.06 -13.70 4.69
N GLU A 544 -7.74 -14.98 4.48
CA GLU A 544 -8.43 -16.12 5.09
C GLU A 544 -8.30 -16.12 6.62
N THR A 545 -7.06 -16.02 7.13
CA THR A 545 -6.79 -15.99 8.58
C THR A 545 -7.44 -14.80 9.27
N VAL A 546 -7.60 -13.67 8.56
CA VAL A 546 -8.23 -12.44 9.06
C VAL A 546 -9.74 -12.59 9.20
N VAL A 547 -10.42 -13.26 8.26
CA VAL A 547 -11.85 -13.56 8.39
C VAL A 547 -12.09 -14.46 9.62
N GLU A 548 -11.30 -15.52 9.77
CA GLU A 548 -11.37 -16.43 10.93
C GLU A 548 -11.08 -15.69 12.25
N HIS A 549 -10.12 -14.76 12.23
CA HIS A 549 -9.79 -13.92 13.37
C HIS A 549 -10.97 -12.99 13.75
N PHE A 550 -11.63 -12.35 12.79
CA PHE A 550 -12.80 -11.50 13.03
C PHE A 550 -13.99 -12.31 13.56
N GLU A 551 -14.33 -13.47 12.97
CA GLU A 551 -15.38 -14.36 13.50
C GLU A 551 -15.08 -14.80 14.93
N LYS A 552 -13.82 -15.11 15.24
CA LYS A 552 -13.39 -15.43 16.61
C LYS A 552 -13.59 -14.26 17.57
N LEU A 553 -13.25 -13.02 17.18
CA LEU A 553 -13.48 -11.85 18.04
C LEU A 553 -14.97 -11.58 18.26
N LEU A 554 -15.78 -11.69 17.20
CA LEU A 554 -17.23 -11.45 17.23
C LEU A 554 -17.97 -12.51 18.06
N SER A 555 -17.52 -13.77 18.05
CA SER A 555 -18.08 -14.85 18.87
C SER A 555 -17.68 -14.81 20.34
N HIS A 556 -16.53 -14.21 20.68
CA HIS A 556 -16.01 -14.17 22.05
C HIS A 556 -16.37 -12.88 22.81
N SER A 557 -17.02 -11.91 22.16
CA SER A 557 -17.45 -10.66 22.81
C SER A 557 -18.95 -10.44 22.75
N ASN A 558 -19.52 -10.05 23.90
CA ASN A 558 -20.88 -9.58 24.04
C ASN A 558 -21.00 -8.05 23.97
N GLU A 559 -19.86 -7.32 23.89
CA GLU A 559 -19.83 -5.87 23.71
C GLU A 559 -20.08 -5.51 22.24
N PRO A 560 -20.53 -4.29 21.89
CA PRO A 560 -20.70 -3.88 20.50
C PRO A 560 -19.39 -4.00 19.71
N LEU A 561 -19.38 -4.86 18.69
CA LEU A 561 -18.21 -5.12 17.83
C LEU A 561 -18.62 -5.25 16.36
N SER A 562 -17.93 -4.50 15.49
CA SER A 562 -18.25 -4.36 14.06
C SER A 562 -17.00 -4.25 13.20
N PHE A 563 -16.88 -5.08 12.17
CA PHE A 563 -15.84 -5.00 11.14
C PHE A 563 -16.51 -4.77 9.77
N ILE A 564 -16.11 -3.71 9.07
CA ILE A 564 -16.52 -3.42 7.69
C ILE A 564 -15.34 -3.77 6.79
N VAL A 565 -15.44 -4.91 6.12
CA VAL A 565 -14.34 -5.56 5.39
C VAL A 565 -14.45 -5.28 3.90
N PHE A 566 -13.36 -4.83 3.30
CA PHE A 566 -13.26 -4.49 1.87
C PHE A 566 -12.38 -5.53 1.16
N MET A 567 -12.89 -6.13 0.09
CA MET A 567 -12.13 -7.07 -0.74
C MET A 567 -12.40 -6.83 -2.23
N ALA A 568 -11.41 -7.07 -3.08
CA ALA A 568 -11.61 -7.02 -4.51
C ALA A 568 -12.59 -8.11 -4.97
N GLU A 569 -13.54 -7.75 -5.82
CA GLU A 569 -14.53 -8.67 -6.39
C GLU A 569 -13.90 -9.51 -7.50
N TRP A 570 -13.17 -10.55 -7.10
CA TRP A 570 -12.66 -11.57 -8.00
C TRP A 570 -13.54 -12.80 -7.91
N ARG A 571 -14.05 -13.26 -9.07
CA ARG A 571 -15.01 -14.37 -9.16
C ARG A 571 -14.50 -15.58 -9.94
N ASP A 572 -13.45 -15.41 -10.74
CA ASP A 572 -12.87 -16.44 -11.61
C ASP A 572 -11.36 -16.66 -11.34
N PRO A 573 -10.99 -17.57 -10.42
CA PRO A 573 -11.84 -18.18 -9.40
C PRO A 573 -12.16 -17.20 -8.27
N THR A 574 -13.21 -17.49 -7.48
CA THR A 574 -13.52 -16.69 -6.27
C THR A 574 -12.51 -17.03 -5.15
N PRO A 575 -11.82 -16.06 -4.55
CA PRO A 575 -10.90 -16.31 -3.44
C PRO A 575 -11.60 -16.95 -2.23
N VAL A 576 -10.95 -17.92 -1.59
CA VAL A 576 -11.48 -18.64 -0.40
C VAL A 576 -11.87 -17.67 0.71
N ALA A 577 -11.06 -16.62 0.94
CA ALA A 577 -11.35 -15.58 1.93
C ALA A 577 -12.65 -14.80 1.63
N LEU A 578 -12.92 -14.48 0.36
CA LEU A 578 -14.15 -13.78 -0.04
C LEU A 578 -15.37 -14.69 0.13
N ALA A 579 -15.26 -15.96 -0.28
CA ALA A 579 -16.32 -16.95 -0.08
C ALA A 579 -16.63 -17.18 1.42
N LYS A 580 -15.60 -17.28 2.27
CA LYS A 580 -15.76 -17.34 3.74
C LYS A 580 -16.42 -16.08 4.30
N LEU A 581 -15.96 -14.89 3.88
CA LEU A 581 -16.52 -13.60 4.30
C LEU A 581 -18.01 -13.47 3.95
N GLU A 582 -18.40 -13.87 2.73
CA GLU A 582 -19.78 -13.85 2.25
C GLU A 582 -20.66 -14.94 2.90
N ALA A 583 -20.07 -16.04 3.38
CA ALA A 583 -20.77 -17.12 4.08
C ALA A 583 -20.84 -16.94 5.62
N SER A 584 -20.16 -15.94 6.18
CA SER A 584 -20.06 -15.73 7.63
C SER A 584 -21.43 -15.59 8.31
N SER A 585 -21.59 -16.26 9.46
CA SER A 585 -22.79 -16.13 10.30
C SER A 585 -22.96 -14.74 10.94
N PHE A 586 -21.88 -13.95 10.99
CA PHE A 586 -21.91 -12.57 11.49
C PHE A 586 -22.23 -11.53 10.40
N ARG A 587 -22.37 -11.95 9.13
CA ARG A 587 -22.65 -11.07 8.00
C ARG A 587 -24.05 -10.46 8.09
N ARG A 588 -24.13 -9.15 8.32
CA ARG A 588 -25.38 -8.38 8.39
C ARG A 588 -25.79 -7.78 7.05
N HIS A 589 -24.81 -7.39 6.24
CA HIS A 589 -25.04 -6.86 4.89
C HIS A 589 -23.78 -7.01 4.03
N HIS A 590 -23.95 -6.94 2.71
CA HIS A 590 -22.85 -6.76 1.76
C HIS A 590 -23.33 -5.88 0.61
N VAL A 591 -22.41 -5.10 0.02
CA VAL A 591 -22.63 -4.37 -1.23
C VAL A 591 -21.43 -4.54 -2.14
N VAL A 592 -21.65 -4.34 -3.44
CA VAL A 592 -20.59 -4.29 -4.45
C VAL A 592 -20.54 -2.87 -5.01
N VAL A 593 -19.36 -2.26 -5.00
CA VAL A 593 -19.08 -1.01 -5.70
C VAL A 593 -18.43 -1.37 -7.03
N SER A 594 -19.08 -1.05 -8.15
CA SER A 594 -18.73 -1.59 -9.46
C SER A 594 -17.29 -1.27 -9.89
N ALA A 595 -16.71 -2.16 -10.69
CA ALA A 595 -15.47 -1.90 -11.40
C ALA A 595 -15.59 -0.62 -12.23
N MET A 596 -14.55 0.21 -12.24
CA MET A 596 -14.52 1.48 -12.99
C MET A 596 -15.60 2.51 -12.58
N GLU A 597 -16.22 2.37 -11.41
CA GLU A 597 -17.14 3.37 -10.84
C GLU A 597 -16.62 4.01 -9.54
N HIS A 598 -15.47 3.57 -9.03
CA HIS A 598 -14.85 4.08 -7.82
C HIS A 598 -13.33 4.24 -7.92
N GLU A 599 -12.76 4.94 -6.93
CA GLU A 599 -11.33 5.20 -6.80
C GLU A 599 -10.79 4.66 -5.46
N TYR A 600 -9.49 4.37 -5.43
CA TYR A 600 -8.68 4.20 -4.22
C TYR A 600 -7.63 5.31 -4.16
N ARG A 601 -7.10 5.57 -2.97
CA ARG A 601 -5.91 6.40 -2.78
C ARG A 601 -4.65 5.55 -2.96
N HIS A 602 -3.68 6.06 -3.71
CA HIS A 602 -2.43 5.38 -4.06
C HIS A 602 -1.67 4.98 -2.80
N GLY A 603 -1.18 3.73 -2.72
CA GLY A 603 -0.38 3.28 -1.57
C GLY A 603 0.93 4.04 -1.33
N PHE A 604 1.30 4.93 -2.25
CA PHE A 604 2.46 5.81 -2.21
C PHE A 604 2.07 7.28 -2.11
N GLN A 605 0.86 7.58 -1.61
CA GLN A 605 0.35 8.95 -1.43
C GLN A 605 1.27 9.87 -0.60
N HIS A 606 2.22 9.30 0.14
CA HIS A 606 3.26 9.99 0.90
C HIS A 606 4.45 10.47 0.05
N VAL A 607 4.54 10.10 -1.23
CA VAL A 607 5.62 10.49 -2.18
C VAL A 607 5.15 10.73 -3.63
N CYS A 608 4.01 10.21 -4.07
CA CYS A 608 3.51 10.44 -5.43
C CYS A 608 2.99 11.87 -5.63
N ASN A 609 2.84 12.29 -6.89
CA ASN A 609 2.32 13.61 -7.21
C ASN A 609 0.84 13.72 -6.79
N ARG A 610 0.39 14.90 -6.32
CA ARG A 610 -1.00 15.15 -5.89
C ARG A 610 -2.02 14.77 -6.97
N THR A 611 -1.68 14.94 -8.24
CA THR A 611 -2.53 14.56 -9.40
C THR A 611 -2.66 13.05 -9.63
N GLU A 612 -1.79 12.24 -9.03
CA GLU A 612 -1.71 10.77 -9.18
C GLU A 612 -2.18 10.03 -7.93
N VAL A 613 -2.62 10.76 -6.90
CA VAL A 613 -3.05 10.21 -5.61
C VAL A 613 -4.30 9.36 -5.74
N ASN A 614 -5.22 9.69 -6.64
CA ASN A 614 -6.44 8.90 -6.86
C ASN A 614 -6.23 7.92 -8.02
N ILE A 615 -6.45 6.63 -7.76
CA ILE A 615 -6.38 5.55 -8.75
C ILE A 615 -7.79 4.99 -8.95
N LYS A 616 -8.28 5.01 -10.19
CA LYS A 616 -9.53 4.36 -10.56
C LYS A 616 -9.42 2.84 -10.46
N SER A 617 -10.35 2.19 -9.75
CA SER A 617 -10.30 0.74 -9.55
C SER A 617 -10.71 -0.02 -10.81
N ALA A 618 -9.87 -0.96 -11.25
CA ALA A 618 -10.13 -1.82 -12.41
C ALA A 618 -11.05 -3.02 -12.08
N HIS A 619 -11.31 -3.27 -10.80
CA HIS A 619 -12.15 -4.36 -10.30
C HIS A 619 -13.28 -3.81 -9.44
N GLY A 620 -14.35 -4.58 -9.26
CA GLY A 620 -15.34 -4.26 -8.24
C GLY A 620 -14.71 -4.39 -6.85
N THR A 621 -15.30 -3.73 -5.86
CA THR A 621 -14.96 -3.92 -4.44
C THR A 621 -16.20 -4.33 -3.68
N VAL A 622 -16.12 -5.48 -3.03
CA VAL A 622 -17.14 -5.97 -2.09
C VAL A 622 -16.86 -5.36 -0.72
N ALA A 623 -17.86 -4.71 -0.14
CA ALA A 623 -17.85 -4.26 1.25
C ALA A 623 -18.84 -5.10 2.07
N VAL A 624 -18.37 -5.68 3.18
CA VAL A 624 -19.15 -6.64 4.00
C VAL A 624 -19.15 -6.21 5.46
N TRP A 625 -20.34 -6.14 6.07
CA TRP A 625 -20.53 -5.81 7.49
C TRP A 625 -20.60 -7.09 8.31
N LEU A 626 -19.53 -7.40 9.04
CA LEU A 626 -19.50 -8.46 10.05
C LEU A 626 -19.73 -7.88 11.44
N GLN A 627 -20.83 -8.25 12.11
CA GLN A 627 -21.21 -7.68 13.40
C GLN A 627 -21.83 -8.74 14.32
N ASN A 628 -21.50 -8.69 15.61
CA ASN A 628 -22.22 -9.44 16.65
C ASN A 628 -23.56 -8.73 16.95
N GLU A 629 -24.44 -9.34 17.75
CA GLU A 629 -25.79 -8.77 17.99
C GLU A 629 -25.74 -7.36 18.61
N ALA A 630 -24.80 -7.11 19.52
CA ALA A 630 -24.60 -5.80 20.13
C ALA A 630 -24.07 -4.76 19.13
N GLY A 631 -23.16 -5.17 18.23
CA GLY A 631 -22.62 -4.35 17.15
C GLY A 631 -23.68 -4.01 16.10
N TYR A 632 -24.49 -4.98 15.71
CA TYR A 632 -25.62 -4.79 14.79
C TYR A 632 -26.71 -3.89 15.38
N SER A 633 -27.01 -4.05 16.67
CA SER A 633 -27.98 -3.18 17.36
C SER A 633 -27.57 -1.70 17.38
N ARG A 634 -26.26 -1.41 17.35
CA ARG A 634 -25.73 -0.03 17.38
C ARG A 634 -25.42 0.53 15.99
N TRP A 635 -24.70 -0.25 15.18
CA TRP A 635 -24.14 0.14 13.88
C TRP A 635 -24.72 -0.68 12.73
N GLY A 636 -25.94 -1.19 12.89
CA GLY A 636 -26.61 -1.97 11.86
C GLY A 636 -26.66 -1.22 10.52
N PRO A 637 -26.34 -1.89 9.39
CA PRO A 637 -26.47 -1.35 8.04
C PRO A 637 -27.95 -1.15 7.65
N THR A 638 -28.55 -0.07 8.14
CA THR A 638 -29.86 0.39 7.66
C THR A 638 -29.75 0.90 6.23
N LYS A 639 -30.88 0.96 5.53
CA LYS A 639 -30.94 1.41 4.13
C LYS A 639 -30.28 2.79 3.96
N GLU A 640 -30.59 3.73 4.86
CA GLU A 640 -30.12 5.12 4.83
C GLU A 640 -28.59 5.20 5.02
N ARG A 641 -28.05 4.38 5.94
CA ARG A 641 -26.59 4.29 6.18
C ARG A 641 -25.84 3.68 5.00
N ILE A 642 -26.44 2.69 4.33
CA ILE A 642 -25.88 2.06 3.12
C ILE A 642 -25.96 3.00 1.92
N GLU A 643 -27.08 3.72 1.73
CA GLU A 643 -27.22 4.75 0.69
C GLU A 643 -26.18 5.88 0.91
N ALA A 644 -26.01 6.37 2.14
CA ALA A 644 -24.98 7.37 2.46
C ALA A 644 -23.54 6.87 2.24
N PHE A 645 -23.28 5.57 2.43
CA PHE A 645 -22.00 4.94 2.11
C PHE A 645 -21.77 4.83 0.59
N LEU A 646 -22.75 4.33 -0.17
CA LEU A 646 -22.64 4.24 -1.63
C LEU A 646 -22.51 5.63 -2.29
N ASP A 647 -23.24 6.62 -1.77
CA ASP A 647 -23.15 8.02 -2.21
C ASP A 647 -21.77 8.66 -1.96
N SER A 648 -20.97 8.13 -1.02
CA SER A 648 -19.62 8.62 -0.77
C SER A 648 -18.64 8.30 -1.91
N TYR A 649 -18.91 7.26 -2.72
CA TYR A 649 -18.10 6.91 -3.88
C TYR A 649 -18.40 7.73 -5.14
N LYS A 650 -19.49 8.51 -5.17
CA LYS A 650 -19.85 9.32 -6.34
C LYS A 650 -18.78 10.41 -6.56
N LEU A 651 -18.17 10.41 -7.75
CA LEU A 651 -17.03 11.27 -8.09
C LEU A 651 -17.28 12.77 -7.80
N ASN A 652 -16.16 13.46 -7.51
CA ASN A 652 -15.96 14.91 -7.27
C ASN A 652 -15.82 15.37 -5.81
N ARG A 653 -16.40 14.70 -4.81
CA ARG A 653 -16.30 15.15 -3.40
C ARG A 653 -14.87 15.21 -2.84
N ASP A 654 -14.00 14.28 -3.24
CA ASP A 654 -12.59 14.29 -2.81
C ASP A 654 -11.72 15.33 -3.54
N ARG A 655 -12.18 15.90 -4.67
CA ARG A 655 -11.50 17.02 -5.34
C ARG A 655 -11.84 18.35 -4.67
N GLU A 656 -13.13 18.59 -4.45
CA GLU A 656 -13.64 19.76 -3.70
C GLU A 656 -12.94 19.87 -2.32
N HIS A 657 -12.80 18.75 -1.59
CA HIS A 657 -12.07 18.73 -0.32
C HIS A 657 -10.57 19.05 -0.44
N GLN A 658 -9.91 18.65 -1.54
CA GLN A 658 -8.49 18.92 -1.76
C GLN A 658 -8.21 20.37 -2.19
N GLU A 659 -9.16 20.99 -2.90
CA GLU A 659 -9.13 22.41 -3.24
C GLU A 659 -9.31 23.27 -1.98
N ILE A 660 -10.28 22.95 -1.12
CA ILE A 660 -10.50 23.61 0.18
C ILE A 660 -9.26 23.53 1.10
N ILE A 661 -8.55 22.39 1.10
CA ILE A 661 -7.30 22.24 1.88
C ILE A 661 -6.13 23.05 1.27
N ALA A 662 -6.11 23.26 -0.05
CA ALA A 662 -5.06 24.02 -0.72
C ALA A 662 -5.13 25.54 -0.47
N GLU A 663 -6.30 26.07 -0.07
CA GLU A 663 -6.49 27.49 0.24
C GLU A 663 -6.08 27.88 1.67
N VAL A 664 -5.77 26.91 2.55
CA VAL A 664 -5.33 27.20 3.93
C VAL A 664 -3.83 27.56 3.94
N PRO A 665 -3.42 28.77 4.37
CA PRO A 665 -2.01 29.15 4.39
C PRO A 665 -1.21 28.30 5.37
N VAL A 666 -0.15 27.65 4.88
CA VAL A 666 0.87 27.03 5.73
C VAL A 666 1.64 28.15 6.42
N THR A 667 1.39 28.38 7.71
CA THR A 667 2.20 29.30 8.50
C THR A 667 3.54 28.65 8.83
N ASP A 668 4.63 29.20 8.31
CA ASP A 668 6.00 28.77 8.61
C ASP A 668 6.27 28.78 10.13
N ILE A 669 6.63 27.63 10.68
CA ILE A 669 7.07 27.52 12.07
C ILE A 669 8.58 27.77 12.11
N ALA A 670 8.97 28.93 12.63
CA ALA A 670 10.37 29.23 12.92
C ALA A 670 10.91 28.30 14.02
N ILE A 671 11.74 27.33 13.62
CA ILE A 671 12.42 26.39 14.53
C ILE A 671 13.36 27.19 15.44
N THR A 672 12.98 27.36 16.70
CA THR A 672 13.81 28.07 17.69
C THR A 672 14.78 27.10 18.37
N THR A 673 15.87 26.74 17.68
CA THR A 673 17.01 26.05 18.31
C THR A 673 17.86 27.05 19.10
N ALA A 674 17.90 26.89 20.42
CA ALA A 674 18.76 27.69 21.30
C ALA A 674 20.22 27.26 21.19
N THR A 675 20.95 27.82 20.22
CA THR A 675 22.40 27.61 20.07
C THR A 675 23.16 28.57 20.99
N ALA A 676 23.67 28.09 22.11
CA ALA A 676 24.53 28.87 23.00
C ALA A 676 25.91 29.07 22.34
N ALA A 677 26.16 30.27 21.81
CA ALA A 677 27.47 30.64 21.27
C ALA A 677 28.48 30.89 22.40
N ILE A 678 29.52 30.06 22.48
CA ILE A 678 30.71 30.34 23.29
C ILE A 678 31.74 31.02 22.38
N THR A 679 31.95 32.31 22.60
CA THR A 679 32.99 33.08 21.91
C THR A 679 34.30 32.99 22.69
N THR A 680 35.32 32.35 22.13
CA THR A 680 36.70 32.44 22.60
C THR A 680 37.62 32.90 21.49
N THR A 681 37.93 34.19 21.50
CA THR A 681 38.98 34.80 20.68
C THR A 681 40.36 34.42 21.20
N ALA A 682 41.19 33.77 20.38
CA ALA A 682 42.63 33.67 20.60
C ALA A 682 43.38 33.57 19.26
N THR A 683 43.85 34.71 18.76
CA THR A 683 44.86 34.79 17.70
C THR A 683 46.21 34.36 18.25
N VAL A 684 47.04 33.61 17.51
CA VAL A 684 48.51 33.81 17.42
C VAL A 684 49.18 32.88 16.38
N ALA A 685 50.07 33.50 15.59
CA ALA A 685 51.22 33.00 14.83
C ALA A 685 51.22 31.61 14.14
N ILE A 686 51.45 31.66 12.83
CA ILE A 686 52.08 30.61 12.03
C ILE A 686 53.59 30.63 12.28
N THR A 687 54.20 29.48 12.57
CA THR A 687 55.64 29.26 12.40
C THR A 687 55.87 27.95 11.67
N THR A 688 56.49 28.01 10.49
CA THR A 688 56.88 26.86 9.68
C THR A 688 58.20 26.26 10.16
N THR A 689 58.26 24.94 10.34
CA THR A 689 59.51 24.17 10.21
C THR A 689 59.25 22.82 9.56
N THR A 690 60.11 22.49 8.60
CA THR A 690 60.09 21.29 7.77
C THR A 690 60.87 20.15 8.42
N THR A 691 60.32 18.93 8.38
CA THR A 691 61.14 17.71 8.47
C THR A 691 60.51 16.58 7.66
N THR A 692 61.27 16.07 6.69
CA THR A 692 60.87 14.96 5.81
C THR A 692 61.47 13.66 6.31
N THR A 693 60.65 12.63 6.54
CA THR A 693 61.13 11.24 6.51
C THR A 693 60.06 10.28 5.98
N THR A 694 60.45 9.41 5.06
CA THR A 694 59.63 8.43 4.34
C THR A 694 59.51 7.09 5.07
N ALA A 695 58.34 6.43 5.01
CA ALA A 695 58.22 4.96 4.87
C ALA A 695 56.79 4.48 4.51
N THR A 696 56.62 4.08 3.25
CA THR A 696 55.87 2.94 2.70
C THR A 696 54.79 2.22 3.53
N LEU A 697 53.59 2.05 2.95
CA LEU A 697 52.76 0.84 3.09
C LEU A 697 52.05 0.52 1.76
N ALA A 698 51.98 -0.77 1.41
CA ALA A 698 51.63 -1.24 0.08
C ALA A 698 50.13 -1.57 -0.09
N ALA A 699 49.61 -1.36 -1.30
CA ALA A 699 48.28 -1.80 -1.71
C ALA A 699 48.40 -2.96 -2.73
N ASN A 700 47.82 -4.12 -2.39
CA ASN A 700 47.70 -5.24 -3.32
C ASN A 700 46.37 -5.13 -4.10
N VAL A 701 46.48 -4.93 -5.41
CA VAL A 701 45.38 -5.07 -6.38
C VAL A 701 45.66 -6.31 -7.21
N ILE A 702 44.70 -7.24 -7.28
CA ILE A 702 44.78 -8.40 -8.17
C ILE A 702 43.85 -8.18 -9.37
N THR A 703 44.47 -8.18 -10.54
CA THR A 703 43.85 -8.01 -11.85
C THR A 703 43.29 -9.34 -12.38
N THR A 704 42.15 -9.31 -13.07
CA THR A 704 41.85 -10.26 -14.15
C THR A 704 41.28 -9.50 -15.35
N ALA A 705 41.62 -9.98 -16.55
CA ALA A 705 41.58 -9.19 -17.78
C ALA A 705 40.33 -9.44 -18.63
N THR A 706 40.01 -8.47 -19.51
CA THR A 706 38.95 -8.59 -20.52
C THR A 706 39.52 -8.25 -21.89
N THR A 707 39.44 -9.19 -22.85
CA THR A 707 39.88 -9.02 -24.24
C THR A 707 38.67 -8.64 -25.11
N PRO A 708 38.78 -7.65 -26.03
CA PRO A 708 37.68 -7.28 -26.92
C PRO A 708 37.65 -8.15 -28.19
N CYS A 709 36.46 -8.50 -28.67
CA CYS A 709 36.28 -9.11 -29.99
C CYS A 709 35.35 -8.24 -30.88
N LYS A 710 35.56 -8.33 -32.19
CA LYS A 710 35.12 -7.33 -33.18
C LYS A 710 33.72 -7.60 -33.75
N SER A 711 33.10 -6.51 -34.21
CA SER A 711 31.95 -6.52 -35.11
C SER A 711 32.30 -7.06 -36.50
N VAL A 712 31.37 -7.81 -37.12
CA VAL A 712 31.32 -8.04 -38.57
C VAL A 712 29.86 -7.98 -39.02
N THR A 713 29.63 -7.28 -40.13
CA THR A 713 28.35 -7.16 -40.84
C THR A 713 28.16 -8.29 -41.86
N LYS A 714 27.04 -9.01 -41.76
CA LYS A 714 26.09 -9.25 -42.88
C LYS A 714 24.82 -9.94 -42.39
#